data_AF-A0AAF0QX65-F1
#
_entry.id   AF-A0AAF0QX65-F1
#
_cell.length_a   1.000
_cell.length_b   1.000
_cell.length_c   1.000
_cell.angle_alpha   90.00
_cell.angle_beta   90.00
_cell.angle_gamma   90.00
#
_symmetry.space_group_name_H-M   'P 1'
#
loop_
_entity.id
_entity.type
_entity.pdbx_description
1 polymer ?
#
loop_
_entity_poly.entity_id
_entity_poly.type
_entity_poly.pdbx_seq_one_letter_code
_entity_poly.pdbx_strand_id
1 'polypeptide(L)'
;MAGENCHDVIKLLGSSDRDFLIRNNGDKVSFNGQALTSHYLSFFHSPRPLVKVKLDTLKEKKIGLYFSASWCGPCKHFTPNLVEAYNGLLPKGDFEIVFLTADKDDESFKEYFSKMPWLAVPFSDSETRKRLNELFAVRGIPHLVILDASGKVVTNSGVEIIVEHGVEGYPFTQEWLSELKEQEETAKREQSLKSILESQSRNYVIAADERKVPIADLEGKIIGLYFSMTSFKGRESFTRKLIEMYDKLKAQEGNFEIVMIPLDDEDEDESFKKEFSRMPWFSLPLKDKTCEKLARYFELSTLPTLVIIGTDGKTLHSNVAEAVEEHGILAYPFTPEKFAVLEQIQKAKLEAQTLESILVTGDHDFVIGKDGEKILVSDLVGKNILLYFSAHWCPPCRAFTPQLKEAYETIKAKNGPLEVIFISSDRDQASFDDYFATMPWLALPFGDERKTYLSRLFKVRGIPALVAVGPSGKTVTTEARSLIMCHGAKAFPFTEERMKEIEAETAEMAKGWPEKIMHKLHEHELLLSKRSGYNCDVCDEAGQIWSFYCEECDFDMHPKCALEEKKESNMDMDTEEDQKDQGKEEQKANEGWICDGEVCFKALPFGDERMQSPFSKFVAYQQDRNGHSIVKSVALIRTQNVLEKKKDNNMDPEVTLSSITGKIVGLYFSGSWCGPCRQFTPKLVEAYESLYPKDDFEIVFISSDKDDESFNEYFVKMPWLAVPFSDAEARKNLKQLFKVRAIPHLVILDGTGKVLSNDGVKFIKHFGPEAYPFTSERINYLRLEEERAKENQSLRSLLVYGSRDFLILNEEKKIFVSELEGKTVCLYFGTGTHRGCINFTLKLAEVYEKLKGNNFEIVLISLDEKYEDFKESFEAMPWLALPFKDKNCERLIQYFEHKFLPQLVVLSPDGKTLQQNAVKFVEEYGDEAFPFTQEKLVTLANLKKKKLEAQTLESILVTADRDFVISNGGLKVPVHKLVGNNIVLYFAASWSLPSREFQPKLVTAYHEIKKKDGTFEVIFISSDQDEPSFNNIFSSMPWLALPYDDERRSFLSRRFNIVGIPVAIAISPNGCTVNTQVRQLLETHGAGAYPFTEEHIKNLQQQLDKNTTGWPKKDRNEIHNEHELALIHQQVYLCSGCKEMGYGWAFFCKRCDYGLHPKCAPKQEEMN
;
A
#
# COMPACT_ATOMS: atom_id res chain seq x y z
N MET A 1 -10.36 14.11 -29.23
CA MET A 1 -10.92 14.40 -30.58
C MET A 1 -10.04 13.69 -31.62
N ALA A 2 -10.42 12.51 -32.11
CA ALA A 2 -9.60 11.73 -33.04
C ALA A 2 -10.42 11.00 -34.12
N GLY A 3 -11.61 11.52 -34.45
CA GLY A 3 -12.42 11.03 -35.57
C GLY A 3 -11.91 11.53 -36.92
N GLU A 4 -12.15 10.74 -37.97
CA GLU A 4 -12.09 11.08 -39.40
C GLU A 4 -10.74 11.52 -40.02
N ASN A 5 -9.69 11.76 -39.23
CA ASN A 5 -8.36 12.06 -39.78
C ASN A 5 -7.70 10.80 -40.39
N CYS A 6 -7.61 10.78 -41.73
CA CYS A 6 -6.79 9.83 -42.47
C CYS A 6 -5.32 10.25 -42.39
N HIS A 7 -4.49 9.48 -41.68
CA HIS A 7 -3.07 9.81 -41.49
C HIS A 7 -2.19 9.16 -42.56
N ASP A 8 -1.57 9.96 -43.41
CA ASP A 8 -0.48 9.49 -44.29
C ASP A 8 0.62 8.85 -43.42
N VAL A 9 0.68 7.51 -43.42
CA VAL A 9 1.56 6.69 -42.56
C VAL A 9 3.04 7.09 -42.70
N ILE A 10 3.45 7.57 -43.88
CA ILE A 10 4.84 7.97 -44.14
C ILE A 10 5.13 9.34 -43.53
N LYS A 11 4.18 10.28 -43.58
CA LYS A 11 4.29 11.55 -42.85
C LYS A 11 4.15 11.35 -41.33
N LEU A 12 3.30 10.43 -40.90
CA LEU A 12 3.05 10.07 -39.50
C LEU A 12 4.29 9.49 -38.82
N LEU A 13 4.98 8.56 -39.51
CA LEU A 13 6.17 7.86 -39.01
C LEU A 13 7.50 8.46 -39.49
N GLY A 14 7.49 9.53 -40.27
CA GLY A 14 8.67 10.23 -40.79
C GLY A 14 8.86 11.64 -40.25
N SER A 15 10.03 12.20 -40.52
CA SER A 15 10.40 13.61 -40.29
C SER A 15 11.08 14.19 -41.54
N SER A 16 11.39 15.49 -41.53
CA SER A 16 12.08 16.18 -42.65
C SER A 16 13.38 15.47 -43.09
N ASP A 17 14.06 14.82 -42.15
CA ASP A 17 15.41 14.28 -42.32
C ASP A 17 15.48 12.75 -42.13
N ARG A 18 14.32 12.06 -42.06
CA ARG A 18 14.24 10.59 -41.88
C ARG A 18 13.13 9.93 -42.69
N ASP A 19 13.54 9.09 -43.65
CA ASP A 19 12.69 8.23 -44.49
C ASP A 19 12.63 6.76 -44.03
N PHE A 20 13.25 6.43 -42.88
CA PHE A 20 13.47 5.04 -42.43
C PHE A 20 13.03 4.78 -40.99
N LEU A 21 12.62 3.55 -40.70
CA LEU A 21 12.54 2.94 -39.36
C LEU A 21 13.70 1.96 -39.17
N ILE A 22 13.86 1.41 -37.96
CA ILE A 22 14.85 0.37 -37.66
C ILE A 22 14.16 -0.99 -37.44
N ARG A 23 14.79 -2.07 -37.89
CA ARG A 23 14.41 -3.45 -37.56
C ARG A 23 15.57 -4.17 -36.84
N ASN A 24 15.22 -5.02 -35.88
CA ASN A 24 16.16 -6.01 -35.33
C ASN A 24 16.53 -7.05 -36.41
N ASN A 25 17.77 -7.56 -36.41
CA ASN A 25 18.41 -8.08 -37.62
C ASN A 25 18.60 -9.62 -37.64
N GLY A 26 17.67 -10.33 -37.00
CA GLY A 26 17.72 -11.77 -36.74
C GLY A 26 18.29 -12.11 -35.35
N ASP A 27 18.02 -13.27 -34.77
CA ASP A 27 17.56 -14.51 -35.43
C ASP A 27 16.09 -14.58 -35.88
N LYS A 28 15.83 -15.52 -36.78
CA LYS A 28 14.48 -15.96 -37.14
C LYS A 28 13.95 -16.92 -36.07
N VAL A 29 12.79 -16.62 -35.47
CA VAL A 29 12.01 -17.66 -34.79
C VAL A 29 11.63 -18.70 -35.86
N SER A 30 12.16 -19.91 -35.73
CA SER A 30 11.92 -21.00 -36.69
C SER A 30 11.48 -22.26 -35.95
N PHE A 31 10.16 -22.45 -35.87
CA PHE A 31 9.54 -23.67 -35.37
C PHE A 31 9.35 -24.65 -36.53
N ASN A 32 10.17 -25.70 -36.58
CA ASN A 32 9.79 -27.05 -37.02
C ASN A 32 10.94 -28.02 -36.71
N GLY A 33 10.66 -29.03 -35.89
CA GLY A 33 11.70 -29.90 -35.35
C GLY A 33 12.22 -30.96 -36.32
N GLN A 34 13.42 -30.76 -36.86
CA GLN A 34 14.28 -31.85 -37.34
C GLN A 34 15.75 -31.48 -37.14
N ALA A 35 16.53 -32.40 -36.57
CA ALA A 35 17.95 -32.18 -36.28
C ALA A 35 18.81 -32.42 -37.53
N LEU A 36 19.72 -31.49 -37.82
CA LEU A 36 20.86 -31.71 -38.71
C LEU A 36 22.16 -31.32 -38.00
N THR A 37 23.26 -31.97 -38.37
CA THR A 37 24.43 -32.14 -37.51
C THR A 37 25.61 -31.25 -37.87
N SER A 38 26.20 -30.64 -36.84
CA SER A 38 27.64 -30.30 -36.68
C SER A 38 28.31 -29.30 -37.65
N HIS A 39 29.18 -28.48 -37.04
CA HIS A 39 30.16 -27.57 -37.63
C HIS A 39 29.65 -26.31 -38.37
N TYR A 40 30.54 -25.31 -38.40
CA TYR A 40 30.38 -23.96 -38.96
C TYR A 40 29.26 -23.08 -38.38
N LEU A 41 29.58 -22.34 -37.31
CA LEU A 41 29.26 -20.90 -37.23
C LEU A 41 30.04 -20.12 -36.13
N SER A 42 31.33 -20.43 -35.93
CA SER A 42 32.19 -19.70 -34.99
C SER A 42 32.88 -18.49 -35.64
N PHE A 43 32.15 -17.42 -35.98
CA PHE A 43 32.70 -16.08 -36.29
C PHE A 43 31.62 -14.99 -36.24
N PHE A 44 32.04 -13.75 -35.94
CA PHE A 44 31.24 -12.51 -35.83
C PHE A 44 30.25 -12.40 -34.65
N HIS A 45 30.65 -11.63 -33.62
CA HIS A 45 29.74 -10.97 -32.69
C HIS A 45 30.24 -9.53 -32.40
N SER A 46 30.07 -8.65 -33.39
CA SER A 46 29.60 -7.29 -33.09
C SER A 46 28.07 -7.32 -33.20
N PRO A 47 27.32 -6.53 -32.43
CA PRO A 47 25.91 -6.31 -32.74
C PRO A 47 25.83 -5.76 -34.18
N ARG A 48 25.15 -6.48 -35.07
CA ARG A 48 24.99 -6.03 -36.45
C ARG A 48 24.19 -4.71 -36.43
N PRO A 49 24.52 -3.72 -37.27
CA PRO A 49 23.77 -2.47 -37.29
C PRO A 49 22.29 -2.76 -37.55
N LEU A 50 21.43 -2.09 -36.78
CA LEU A 50 19.98 -2.11 -36.96
C LEU A 50 19.66 -1.72 -38.40
N VAL A 51 18.90 -2.57 -39.10
CA VAL A 51 18.64 -2.35 -40.53
C VAL A 51 17.64 -1.21 -40.69
N LYS A 52 18.04 -0.21 -41.47
CA LYS A 52 17.17 0.89 -41.89
C LYS A 52 16.17 0.38 -42.92
N VAL A 53 14.90 0.33 -42.54
CA VAL A 53 13.77 -0.08 -43.40
C VAL A 53 13.06 1.19 -43.89
N LYS A 54 12.98 1.39 -45.20
CA LYS A 54 12.29 2.56 -45.78
C LYS A 54 10.80 2.55 -45.48
N LEU A 55 10.25 3.72 -45.13
CA LEU A 55 8.82 3.91 -44.85
C LEU A 55 7.91 3.54 -46.04
N ASP A 56 8.42 3.63 -47.29
CA ASP A 56 7.73 3.12 -48.48
C ASP A 56 7.28 1.65 -48.37
N THR A 57 7.97 0.82 -47.57
CA THR A 57 7.64 -0.61 -47.38
C THR A 57 6.44 -0.85 -46.45
N LEU A 58 5.88 0.22 -45.87
CA LEU A 58 4.65 0.22 -45.07
C LEU A 58 3.41 0.65 -45.84
N LYS A 59 3.55 1.04 -47.11
CA LYS A 59 2.40 1.28 -47.99
C LYS A 59 1.54 0.02 -48.07
N GLU A 60 0.22 0.21 -48.08
CA GLU A 60 -0.78 -0.85 -48.21
C GLU A 60 -0.83 -1.86 -47.04
N LYS A 61 -0.11 -1.59 -45.93
CA LYS A 61 -0.10 -2.44 -44.72
C LYS A 61 -0.94 -1.86 -43.59
N LYS A 62 -1.54 -2.75 -42.79
CA LYS A 62 -2.08 -2.42 -41.46
C LYS A 62 -0.93 -2.25 -40.47
N ILE A 63 -0.97 -1.22 -39.62
CA ILE A 63 0.16 -0.83 -38.74
C ILE A 63 -0.27 -0.80 -37.27
N GLY A 64 0.38 -1.60 -36.43
CA GLY A 64 0.27 -1.51 -34.97
C GLY A 64 1.32 -0.55 -34.38
N LEU A 65 0.89 0.59 -33.83
CA LEU A 65 1.73 1.53 -33.10
C LEU A 65 1.80 1.10 -31.62
N TYR A 66 2.90 0.46 -31.22
CA TYR A 66 3.05 -0.13 -29.88
C TYR A 66 3.85 0.78 -28.95
N PHE A 67 3.18 1.44 -28.01
CA PHE A 67 3.80 2.26 -26.98
C PHE A 67 4.12 1.41 -25.75
N SER A 68 5.40 1.34 -25.37
CA SER A 68 5.87 0.46 -24.29
C SER A 68 7.26 0.86 -23.78
N ALA A 69 7.68 0.33 -22.64
CA ALA A 69 9.02 0.51 -22.11
C ALA A 69 9.54 -0.69 -21.28
N SER A 70 10.86 -0.84 -21.24
CA SER A 70 11.61 -1.87 -20.51
C SER A 70 11.52 -1.77 -18.99
N TRP A 71 11.04 -0.64 -18.45
CA TRP A 71 10.83 -0.45 -17.01
C TRP A 71 9.41 -0.80 -16.55
N CYS A 72 8.43 -0.88 -17.44
CA CYS A 72 7.03 -1.12 -17.08
C CYS A 72 6.74 -2.62 -16.90
N GLY A 73 6.14 -2.99 -15.77
CA GLY A 73 5.75 -4.38 -15.45
C GLY A 73 4.64 -4.91 -16.38
N PRO A 74 3.48 -4.25 -16.46
CA PRO A 74 2.43 -4.59 -17.43
C PRO A 74 2.91 -4.69 -18.88
N CYS A 75 3.85 -3.83 -19.31
CA CYS A 75 4.46 -3.94 -20.64
C CYS A 75 5.17 -5.29 -20.84
N LYS A 76 6.03 -5.70 -19.90
CA LYS A 76 6.76 -6.98 -19.94
C LYS A 76 5.82 -8.19 -19.95
N HIS A 77 4.66 -8.09 -19.30
CA HIS A 77 3.66 -9.15 -19.27
C HIS A 77 2.88 -9.24 -20.60
N PHE A 78 2.60 -8.11 -21.25
CA PHE A 78 1.85 -8.07 -22.51
C PHE A 78 2.71 -8.39 -23.76
N THR A 79 3.99 -8.00 -23.80
CA THR A 79 4.83 -8.21 -25.00
C THR A 79 4.86 -9.66 -25.52
N PRO A 80 4.98 -10.72 -24.68
CA PRO A 80 4.92 -12.11 -25.15
C PRO A 80 3.67 -12.43 -25.99
N ASN A 81 2.49 -12.01 -25.52
CA ASN A 81 1.22 -12.25 -26.20
C ASN A 81 1.18 -11.55 -27.57
N LEU A 82 1.69 -10.31 -27.63
CA LEU A 82 1.81 -9.55 -28.87
C LEU A 82 2.84 -10.18 -29.84
N VAL A 83 3.93 -10.77 -29.33
CA VAL A 83 4.91 -11.51 -30.14
C VAL A 83 4.31 -12.79 -30.71
N GLU A 84 3.52 -13.54 -29.93
CA GLU A 84 2.81 -14.74 -30.43
C GLU A 84 1.80 -14.37 -31.53
N ALA A 85 0.95 -13.37 -31.28
CA ALA A 85 -0.01 -12.88 -32.26
C ALA A 85 0.65 -12.37 -33.55
N TYR A 86 1.72 -11.56 -33.44
CA TYR A 86 2.47 -11.07 -34.60
C TYR A 86 3.09 -12.21 -35.41
N ASN A 87 3.72 -13.19 -34.74
CA ASN A 87 4.32 -14.34 -35.40
C ASN A 87 3.26 -15.20 -36.14
N GLY A 88 2.06 -15.34 -35.58
CA GLY A 88 0.93 -15.99 -36.24
C GLY A 88 0.41 -15.25 -37.49
N LEU A 89 0.65 -13.93 -37.59
CA LEU A 89 0.23 -13.10 -38.73
C LEU A 89 1.31 -12.91 -39.80
N LEU A 90 2.58 -13.25 -39.53
CA LEU A 90 3.67 -13.22 -40.50
C LEU A 90 3.35 -13.90 -41.86
N PRO A 91 2.62 -15.04 -41.93
CA PRO A 91 2.24 -15.64 -43.21
C PRO A 91 1.28 -14.82 -44.07
N LYS A 92 0.52 -13.88 -43.48
CA LYS A 92 -0.39 -12.96 -44.21
C LYS A 92 0.39 -11.78 -44.82
N GLY A 93 1.46 -11.34 -44.15
CA GLY A 93 2.41 -10.35 -44.66
C GLY A 93 1.93 -8.89 -44.72
N ASP A 94 0.64 -8.61 -44.53
CA ASP A 94 0.03 -7.28 -44.65
C ASP A 94 -0.06 -6.49 -43.33
N PHE A 95 0.32 -7.10 -42.21
CA PHE A 95 0.43 -6.45 -40.90
C PHE A 95 1.89 -6.17 -40.54
N GLU A 96 2.16 -5.06 -39.86
CA GLU A 96 3.46 -4.71 -39.29
C GLU A 96 3.29 -3.94 -37.97
N ILE A 97 4.24 -4.08 -37.05
CA ILE A 97 4.25 -3.33 -35.78
C ILE A 97 5.41 -2.34 -35.75
N VAL A 98 5.17 -1.16 -35.20
CA VAL A 98 6.14 -0.09 -34.99
C VAL A 98 6.18 0.25 -33.50
N PHE A 99 7.27 -0.17 -32.85
CA PHE A 99 7.53 0.09 -31.44
C PHE A 99 7.94 1.56 -31.20
N LEU A 100 7.29 2.13 -30.19
CA LEU A 100 7.43 3.50 -29.71
C LEU A 100 7.86 3.44 -28.25
N THR A 101 9.18 3.55 -28.05
CA THR A 101 9.81 3.43 -26.73
C THR A 101 9.58 4.66 -25.86
N ALA A 102 9.14 4.40 -24.62
CA ALA A 102 9.17 5.33 -23.49
C ALA A 102 10.31 5.01 -22.50
N ASP A 103 11.37 4.34 -22.97
CA ASP A 103 12.62 4.18 -22.24
C ASP A 103 13.38 5.51 -22.17
N LYS A 104 14.15 5.71 -21.10
CA LYS A 104 14.94 6.93 -20.90
C LYS A 104 16.30 6.91 -21.62
N ASP A 105 16.74 5.77 -22.12
CA ASP A 105 18.07 5.58 -22.71
C ASP A 105 18.09 4.55 -23.85
N ASP A 106 19.13 4.64 -24.67
CA ASP A 106 19.34 3.87 -25.91
C ASP A 106 19.90 2.45 -25.66
N GLU A 107 20.21 2.06 -24.41
CA GLU A 107 20.60 0.69 -24.08
C GLU A 107 19.38 -0.12 -23.63
N SER A 108 18.60 0.40 -22.68
CA SER A 108 17.29 -0.11 -22.27
C SER A 108 16.35 -0.30 -23.45
N PHE A 109 16.30 0.68 -24.36
CA PHE A 109 15.58 0.57 -25.63
C PHE A 109 16.03 -0.64 -26.45
N LYS A 110 17.35 -0.82 -26.67
CA LYS A 110 17.87 -1.91 -27.51
C LYS A 110 17.70 -3.27 -26.86
N GLU A 111 17.92 -3.41 -25.56
CA GLU A 111 17.77 -4.69 -24.86
C GLU A 111 16.30 -5.16 -24.91
N TYR A 112 15.35 -4.22 -24.80
CA TYR A 112 13.93 -4.52 -24.87
C TYR A 112 13.43 -4.73 -26.31
N PHE A 113 13.84 -3.88 -27.25
CA PHE A 113 13.54 -4.07 -28.68
C PHE A 113 14.19 -5.32 -29.27
N SER A 114 15.31 -5.81 -28.72
CA SER A 114 15.94 -7.06 -29.18
C SER A 114 15.04 -8.29 -29.00
N LYS A 115 14.06 -8.21 -28.10
CA LYS A 115 13.07 -9.26 -27.80
C LYS A 115 11.82 -9.15 -28.71
N MET A 116 11.80 -8.18 -29.63
CA MET A 116 10.69 -7.88 -30.53
C MET A 116 11.07 -8.20 -31.99
N PRO A 117 10.18 -8.86 -32.77
CA PRO A 117 10.45 -9.23 -34.17
C PRO A 117 10.19 -8.11 -35.19
N TRP A 118 9.60 -6.99 -34.77
CA TRP A 118 9.01 -5.95 -35.61
C TRP A 118 9.89 -4.69 -35.78
N LEU A 119 9.33 -3.56 -36.24
CA LEU A 119 10.03 -2.28 -36.44
C LEU A 119 10.02 -1.39 -35.21
N ALA A 120 10.87 -0.37 -35.16
CA ALA A 120 10.80 0.72 -34.18
C ALA A 120 11.14 2.09 -34.80
N VAL A 121 10.62 3.15 -34.17
CA VAL A 121 11.16 4.51 -34.36
C VAL A 121 12.53 4.57 -33.67
N PRO A 122 13.60 5.07 -34.33
CA PRO A 122 14.93 5.17 -33.72
C PRO A 122 14.93 5.96 -32.41
N PHE A 123 15.67 5.50 -31.40
CA PHE A 123 15.74 6.16 -30.10
C PHE A 123 16.15 7.65 -30.19
N SER A 124 17.03 7.99 -31.14
CA SER A 124 17.45 9.37 -31.43
C SER A 124 16.33 10.28 -31.91
N ASP A 125 15.24 9.75 -32.47
CA ASP A 125 14.09 10.52 -32.93
C ASP A 125 13.03 10.62 -31.82
N SER A 126 13.35 11.39 -30.79
CA SER A 126 12.44 11.68 -29.67
C SER A 126 11.27 12.57 -30.08
N GLU A 127 11.43 13.40 -31.12
CA GLU A 127 10.38 14.30 -31.61
C GLU A 127 9.22 13.52 -32.23
N THR A 128 9.49 12.55 -33.11
CA THR A 128 8.44 11.69 -33.69
C THR A 128 7.74 10.89 -32.59
N ARG A 129 8.48 10.37 -31.58
CA ARG A 129 7.85 9.64 -30.46
C ARG A 129 6.95 10.54 -29.62
N LYS A 130 7.40 11.75 -29.27
CA LYS A 130 6.60 12.73 -28.52
C LYS A 130 5.35 13.14 -29.31
N ARG A 131 5.50 13.48 -30.59
CA ARG A 131 4.40 13.83 -31.50
C ARG A 131 3.35 12.72 -31.58
N LEU A 132 3.76 11.45 -31.65
CA LEU A 132 2.84 10.31 -31.70
C LEU A 132 2.16 10.06 -30.34
N ASN A 133 2.88 10.22 -29.22
CA ASN A 133 2.30 10.10 -27.88
C ASN A 133 1.24 11.20 -27.63
N GLU A 134 1.48 12.42 -28.12
CA GLU A 134 0.53 13.54 -28.05
C GLU A 134 -0.66 13.35 -28.99
N LEU A 135 -0.42 12.95 -30.24
CA LEU A 135 -1.46 12.75 -31.27
C LEU A 135 -2.46 11.64 -30.90
N PHE A 136 -1.98 10.53 -30.34
CA PHE A 136 -2.81 9.42 -29.90
C PHE A 136 -3.19 9.47 -28.40
N ALA A 137 -2.96 10.62 -27.74
CA ALA A 137 -3.35 10.88 -26.35
C ALA A 137 -2.90 9.80 -25.34
N VAL A 138 -1.71 9.23 -25.51
CA VAL A 138 -1.29 8.03 -24.76
C VAL A 138 -1.02 8.38 -23.29
N ARG A 139 -1.99 8.07 -22.42
CA ARG A 139 -1.96 8.33 -20.96
C ARG A 139 -1.19 7.28 -20.14
N GLY A 140 -0.98 6.07 -20.69
CA GLY A 140 -0.34 4.95 -20.01
C GLY A 140 0.27 3.94 -20.98
N ILE A 141 1.03 2.97 -20.46
CA ILE A 141 1.64 1.89 -21.24
C ILE A 141 1.53 0.53 -20.51
N PRO A 142 1.32 -0.60 -21.21
CA PRO A 142 1.32 -0.76 -22.67
C PRO A 142 0.10 -0.14 -23.35
N HIS A 143 0.28 0.36 -24.56
CA HIS A 143 -0.81 0.88 -25.39
C HIS A 143 -0.54 0.52 -26.86
N LEU A 144 -1.58 0.17 -27.62
CA LEU A 144 -1.45 -0.36 -28.97
C LEU A 144 -2.56 0.16 -29.87
N VAL A 145 -2.23 1.16 -30.70
CA VAL A 145 -3.15 1.70 -31.72
C VAL A 145 -2.96 0.92 -33.01
N ILE A 146 -4.06 0.47 -33.63
CA ILE A 146 -4.03 -0.26 -34.90
C ILE A 146 -4.60 0.64 -36.01
N LEU A 147 -3.81 0.83 -37.06
CA LEU A 147 -4.16 1.58 -38.26
C LEU A 147 -4.42 0.63 -39.44
N ASP A 148 -5.31 1.00 -40.35
CA ASP A 148 -5.51 0.29 -41.62
C ASP A 148 -4.50 0.72 -42.70
N ALA A 149 -4.62 0.11 -43.89
CA ALA A 149 -3.78 0.37 -45.06
C ALA A 149 -3.88 1.81 -45.62
N SER A 150 -4.89 2.59 -45.22
CA SER A 150 -5.01 4.03 -45.52
C SER A 150 -4.39 4.91 -44.43
N GLY A 151 -4.11 4.35 -43.25
CA GLY A 151 -3.67 5.09 -42.07
C GLY A 151 -4.82 5.69 -41.25
N LYS A 152 -6.05 5.21 -41.45
CA LYS A 152 -7.17 5.46 -40.54
C LYS A 152 -7.03 4.57 -39.31
N VAL A 153 -7.36 5.09 -38.12
CA VAL A 153 -7.46 4.28 -36.88
C VAL A 153 -8.59 3.26 -37.02
N VAL A 154 -8.25 1.99 -36.77
CA VAL A 154 -9.20 0.88 -36.63
C VAL A 154 -9.63 0.74 -35.16
N THR A 155 -8.66 0.80 -34.25
CA THR A 155 -8.89 0.70 -32.80
C THR A 155 -7.70 1.24 -32.00
N ASN A 156 -7.96 1.79 -30.81
CA ASN A 156 -6.94 2.13 -29.80
C ASN A 156 -6.81 1.03 -28.71
N SER A 157 -7.80 0.14 -28.61
CA SER A 157 -7.90 -1.00 -27.69
C SER A 157 -7.13 -2.23 -28.17
N GLY A 158 -6.02 -2.03 -28.91
CA GLY A 158 -5.23 -3.14 -29.45
C GLY A 158 -4.60 -4.02 -28.38
N VAL A 159 -4.48 -3.52 -27.13
CA VAL A 159 -4.00 -4.32 -26.00
C VAL A 159 -5.07 -5.34 -25.57
N GLU A 160 -6.30 -4.90 -25.28
CA GLU A 160 -7.41 -5.79 -24.94
C GLU A 160 -7.61 -6.88 -26.01
N ILE A 161 -7.70 -6.50 -27.29
CA ILE A 161 -7.99 -7.42 -28.40
C ILE A 161 -6.93 -8.54 -28.54
N ILE A 162 -5.66 -8.22 -28.26
CA ILE A 162 -4.55 -9.19 -28.29
C ILE A 162 -4.51 -10.06 -27.03
N VAL A 163 -5.03 -9.59 -25.89
CA VAL A 163 -5.20 -10.38 -24.66
C VAL A 163 -6.42 -11.32 -24.76
N GLU A 164 -7.54 -10.84 -25.30
CA GLU A 164 -8.79 -11.60 -25.49
C GLU A 164 -8.62 -12.66 -26.60
N HIS A 165 -8.35 -12.23 -27.84
CA HIS A 165 -8.45 -13.06 -29.05
C HIS A 165 -7.10 -13.32 -29.77
N GLY A 166 -6.00 -12.70 -29.32
CA GLY A 166 -4.65 -12.95 -29.84
C GLY A 166 -4.52 -12.85 -31.37
N VAL A 167 -4.15 -13.95 -32.02
CA VAL A 167 -4.02 -14.05 -33.49
C VAL A 167 -5.37 -14.07 -34.22
N GLU A 168 -6.43 -14.58 -33.57
CA GLU A 168 -7.75 -14.76 -34.16
C GLU A 168 -8.49 -13.41 -34.29
N GLY A 169 -8.17 -12.45 -33.40
CA GLY A 169 -8.65 -11.07 -33.45
C GLY A 169 -8.38 -10.29 -34.75
N TYR A 170 -7.43 -10.73 -35.59
CA TYR A 170 -7.16 -10.12 -36.90
C TYR A 170 -8.35 -10.33 -37.86
N PRO A 171 -8.82 -9.31 -38.62
CA PRO A 171 -8.15 -8.04 -38.97
C PRO A 171 -8.34 -6.88 -37.98
N PHE A 172 -8.80 -7.13 -36.76
CA PHE A 172 -8.97 -6.17 -35.66
C PHE A 172 -10.05 -5.10 -35.89
N THR A 173 -10.92 -5.30 -36.88
CA THR A 173 -12.09 -4.42 -37.11
C THR A 173 -13.25 -4.84 -36.21
N GLN A 174 -14.09 -3.89 -35.80
CA GLN A 174 -15.17 -4.16 -34.84
C GLN A 174 -16.24 -5.11 -35.40
N GLU A 175 -16.41 -5.14 -36.72
CA GLU A 175 -17.26 -6.10 -37.41
C GLU A 175 -16.74 -7.54 -37.21
N TRP A 176 -15.44 -7.77 -37.43
CA TRP A 176 -14.83 -9.09 -37.22
C TRP A 176 -14.80 -9.50 -35.74
N LEU A 177 -14.54 -8.57 -34.83
CA LEU A 177 -14.58 -8.87 -33.38
C LEU A 177 -16.00 -9.22 -32.93
N SER A 178 -17.03 -8.65 -33.57
CA SER A 178 -18.43 -9.06 -33.37
C SER A 178 -18.69 -10.46 -33.95
N GLU A 179 -18.19 -10.77 -35.16
CA GLU A 179 -18.27 -12.11 -35.76
C GLU A 179 -17.53 -13.18 -34.94
N LEU A 180 -16.39 -12.86 -34.31
CA LEU A 180 -15.69 -13.75 -33.39
C LEU A 180 -16.52 -14.02 -32.14
N LYS A 181 -17.08 -12.99 -31.51
CA LYS A 181 -17.92 -13.17 -30.32
C LYS A 181 -19.20 -13.95 -30.65
N GLU A 182 -19.77 -13.80 -31.86
CA GLU A 182 -20.85 -14.67 -32.34
C GLU A 182 -20.39 -16.13 -32.62
N GLN A 183 -19.16 -16.34 -33.09
CA GLN A 183 -18.56 -17.68 -33.25
C GLN A 183 -18.26 -18.35 -31.91
N GLU A 184 -17.72 -17.62 -30.92
CA GLU A 184 -17.49 -18.09 -29.56
C GLU A 184 -18.81 -18.45 -28.85
N GLU A 185 -19.84 -17.61 -28.98
CA GLU A 185 -21.17 -17.91 -28.49
C GLU A 185 -21.84 -19.07 -29.26
N THR A 186 -21.54 -19.26 -30.55
CA THR A 186 -21.98 -20.45 -31.29
C THR A 186 -21.26 -21.71 -30.78
N ALA A 187 -19.96 -21.63 -30.49
CA ALA A 187 -19.21 -22.73 -29.88
C ALA A 187 -19.69 -23.05 -28.45
N LYS A 188 -20.14 -22.06 -27.65
CA LYS A 188 -20.85 -22.27 -26.37
C LYS A 188 -22.24 -22.90 -26.58
N ARG A 189 -22.97 -22.56 -27.65
CA ARG A 189 -24.28 -23.18 -27.98
C ARG A 189 -24.16 -24.63 -28.48
N GLU A 190 -23.08 -24.96 -29.19
CA GLU A 190 -22.82 -26.27 -29.82
C GLU A 190 -21.80 -27.13 -29.03
N GLN A 191 -21.37 -26.68 -27.84
CA GLN A 191 -20.35 -27.36 -27.04
C GLN A 191 -20.71 -28.84 -26.74
N SER A 192 -19.65 -29.64 -26.59
CA SER A 192 -19.68 -31.03 -26.14
C SER A 192 -18.62 -31.27 -25.07
N LEU A 193 -18.73 -32.36 -24.31
CA LEU A 193 -17.69 -32.68 -23.30
C LEU A 193 -16.29 -32.83 -23.93
N LYS A 194 -16.22 -33.37 -25.16
CA LYS A 194 -14.95 -33.46 -25.91
C LYS A 194 -14.39 -32.09 -26.28
N SER A 195 -15.20 -31.17 -26.82
CA SER A 195 -14.69 -29.84 -27.22
C SER A 195 -14.24 -28.97 -26.03
N ILE A 196 -14.62 -29.33 -24.81
CA ILE A 196 -14.19 -28.70 -23.55
C ILE A 196 -12.90 -29.37 -23.02
N LEU A 197 -12.88 -30.69 -22.90
CA LEU A 197 -11.82 -31.41 -22.18
C LEU A 197 -10.72 -31.99 -23.07
N GLU A 198 -10.96 -32.27 -24.35
CA GLU A 198 -9.92 -32.77 -25.26
C GLU A 198 -9.03 -31.64 -25.80
N SER A 199 -7.82 -31.99 -26.21
CA SER A 199 -6.90 -31.13 -26.93
C SER A 199 -6.26 -31.92 -28.08
N GLN A 200 -5.57 -31.23 -29.00
CA GLN A 200 -4.86 -31.89 -30.11
C GLN A 200 -3.81 -32.93 -29.65
N SER A 201 -3.40 -32.91 -28.38
CA SER A 201 -2.43 -33.82 -27.78
C SER A 201 -2.98 -34.71 -26.65
N ARG A 202 -4.24 -34.56 -26.22
CA ARG A 202 -4.81 -35.28 -25.07
C ARG A 202 -6.30 -35.56 -25.22
N ASN A 203 -6.69 -36.82 -25.03
CA ASN A 203 -8.06 -37.32 -25.00
C ASN A 203 -8.43 -38.05 -23.68
N TYR A 204 -7.71 -37.76 -22.59
CA TYR A 204 -7.88 -38.39 -21.28
C TYR A 204 -7.86 -37.37 -20.13
N VAL A 205 -8.41 -37.78 -18.99
CA VAL A 205 -8.21 -37.19 -17.65
C VAL A 205 -7.34 -38.13 -16.80
N ILE A 206 -6.82 -37.64 -15.67
CA ILE A 206 -6.10 -38.47 -14.68
C ILE A 206 -6.99 -38.75 -13.47
N ALA A 207 -6.89 -39.96 -12.91
CA ALA A 207 -7.46 -40.34 -11.62
C ALA A 207 -6.41 -40.16 -10.49
N ALA A 208 -6.86 -40.18 -9.23
CA ALA A 208 -6.00 -40.04 -8.04
C ALA A 208 -4.95 -41.15 -7.86
N ASP A 209 -5.07 -42.27 -8.59
CA ASP A 209 -4.08 -43.35 -8.70
C ASP A 209 -3.24 -43.28 -9.99
N GLU A 210 -3.13 -42.06 -10.56
CA GLU A 210 -2.47 -41.69 -11.82
C GLU A 210 -2.96 -42.41 -13.09
N ARG A 211 -3.99 -43.27 -13.01
CA ARG A 211 -4.56 -43.92 -14.20
C ARG A 211 -5.19 -42.90 -15.13
N LYS A 212 -4.87 -43.04 -16.43
CA LYS A 212 -5.42 -42.24 -17.51
C LYS A 212 -6.78 -42.82 -17.92
N VAL A 213 -7.83 -42.01 -17.81
CA VAL A 213 -9.22 -42.38 -18.14
C VAL A 213 -9.63 -41.61 -19.40
N PRO A 214 -10.05 -42.28 -20.49
CA PRO A 214 -10.54 -41.63 -21.69
C PRO A 214 -11.70 -40.66 -21.40
N ILE A 215 -11.74 -39.51 -22.08
CA ILE A 215 -12.85 -38.54 -21.94
C ILE A 215 -14.18 -39.14 -22.44
N ALA A 216 -14.13 -40.10 -23.37
CA ALA A 216 -15.29 -40.90 -23.78
C ALA A 216 -15.98 -41.64 -22.62
N ASP A 217 -15.23 -42.07 -21.59
CA ASP A 217 -15.77 -42.78 -20.41
C ASP A 217 -16.52 -41.84 -19.43
N LEU A 218 -16.54 -40.54 -19.75
CA LEU A 218 -17.25 -39.48 -19.04
C LEU A 218 -18.46 -38.95 -19.83
N GLU A 219 -18.63 -39.33 -21.10
CA GLU A 219 -19.78 -38.89 -21.92
C GLU A 219 -21.10 -39.48 -21.41
N GLY A 220 -22.19 -38.72 -21.53
CA GLY A 220 -23.49 -39.11 -20.97
C GLY A 220 -23.60 -38.97 -19.44
N LYS A 221 -22.55 -38.48 -18.75
CA LYS A 221 -22.57 -38.15 -17.32
C LYS A 221 -22.70 -36.65 -17.10
N ILE A 222 -23.17 -36.24 -15.91
CA ILE A 222 -23.08 -34.83 -15.47
C ILE A 222 -21.66 -34.61 -14.93
N ILE A 223 -20.96 -33.59 -15.41
CA ILE A 223 -19.56 -33.31 -15.05
C ILE A 223 -19.45 -31.97 -14.33
N GLY A 224 -18.91 -31.98 -13.10
CA GLY A 224 -18.48 -30.78 -12.41
C GLY A 224 -17.03 -30.42 -12.76
N LEU A 225 -16.80 -29.28 -13.40
CA LEU A 225 -15.44 -28.75 -13.62
C LEU A 225 -15.05 -27.91 -12.41
N TYR A 226 -14.19 -28.46 -11.55
CA TYR A 226 -13.79 -27.82 -10.30
C TYR A 226 -12.48 -27.04 -10.48
N PHE A 227 -12.58 -25.72 -10.58
CA PHE A 227 -11.42 -24.82 -10.68
C PHE A 227 -10.82 -24.59 -9.30
N SER A 228 -9.55 -24.96 -9.14
CA SER A 228 -8.81 -24.95 -7.87
C SER A 228 -7.45 -24.28 -8.04
N MET A 229 -7.05 -23.53 -7.00
CA MET A 229 -5.72 -22.95 -6.83
C MET A 229 -5.32 -23.13 -5.35
N THR A 230 -4.16 -23.73 -5.06
CA THR A 230 -3.66 -24.05 -3.70
C THR A 230 -3.63 -22.84 -2.79
N SER A 231 -3.19 -21.69 -3.33
CA SER A 231 -3.03 -20.44 -2.59
C SER A 231 -4.36 -19.79 -2.14
N PHE A 232 -5.51 -20.28 -2.61
CA PHE A 232 -6.82 -19.72 -2.26
C PHE A 232 -7.32 -20.21 -0.88
N LYS A 233 -7.31 -19.30 0.11
CA LYS A 233 -7.63 -19.58 1.53
C LYS A 233 -8.99 -20.24 1.80
N GLY A 234 -9.99 -20.09 0.93
CA GLY A 234 -11.31 -20.71 1.11
C GLY A 234 -11.44 -22.13 0.55
N ARG A 235 -10.36 -22.66 -0.07
CA ARG A 235 -10.33 -23.96 -0.76
C ARG A 235 -10.76 -25.11 0.15
N GLU A 236 -10.05 -25.34 1.25
CA GLU A 236 -10.26 -26.50 2.14
C GLU A 236 -11.73 -26.66 2.61
N SER A 237 -12.36 -25.55 2.99
CA SER A 237 -13.77 -25.52 3.44
C SER A 237 -14.74 -25.96 2.35
N PHE A 238 -14.49 -25.57 1.10
CA PHE A 238 -15.31 -25.96 -0.04
C PHE A 238 -15.03 -27.38 -0.49
N THR A 239 -13.75 -27.75 -0.66
CA THR A 239 -13.34 -29.08 -1.12
C THR A 239 -13.91 -30.18 -0.22
N ARG A 240 -13.92 -29.99 1.10
CA ARG A 240 -14.56 -30.92 2.05
C ARG A 240 -16.06 -31.10 1.79
N LYS A 241 -16.83 -30.02 1.61
CA LYS A 241 -18.27 -30.11 1.30
C LYS A 241 -18.50 -30.78 -0.05
N LEU A 242 -17.64 -30.52 -1.03
CA LEU A 242 -17.72 -31.11 -2.36
C LEU A 242 -17.45 -32.62 -2.33
N ILE A 243 -16.47 -33.09 -1.54
CA ILE A 243 -16.24 -34.52 -1.25
C ILE A 243 -17.47 -35.13 -0.56
N GLU A 244 -17.95 -34.51 0.52
CA GLU A 244 -19.14 -34.96 1.24
C GLU A 244 -20.40 -35.08 0.37
N MET A 245 -20.54 -34.23 -0.65
CA MET A 245 -21.62 -34.31 -1.63
C MET A 245 -21.35 -35.41 -2.67
N TYR A 246 -20.13 -35.48 -3.20
CA TYR A 246 -19.72 -36.46 -4.19
C TYR A 246 -19.93 -37.89 -3.67
N ASP A 247 -19.39 -38.22 -2.49
CA ASP A 247 -19.48 -39.55 -1.90
C ASP A 247 -20.95 -40.00 -1.70
N LYS A 248 -21.81 -39.07 -1.24
CA LYS A 248 -23.25 -39.32 -1.07
C LYS A 248 -23.97 -39.54 -2.40
N LEU A 249 -23.57 -38.85 -3.47
CA LEU A 249 -24.09 -39.08 -4.83
C LEU A 249 -23.60 -40.40 -5.42
N LYS A 250 -22.31 -40.76 -5.28
CA LYS A 250 -21.78 -42.05 -5.74
C LYS A 250 -22.43 -43.23 -5.02
N ALA A 251 -22.71 -43.10 -3.72
CA ALA A 251 -23.45 -44.09 -2.93
C ALA A 251 -24.93 -44.24 -3.34
N GLN A 252 -25.48 -43.33 -4.14
CA GLN A 252 -26.85 -43.38 -4.68
C GLN A 252 -26.89 -43.76 -6.18
N GLU A 253 -25.81 -44.38 -6.70
CA GLU A 253 -25.61 -44.66 -8.13
C GLU A 253 -25.69 -43.40 -9.02
N GLY A 254 -25.36 -42.23 -8.46
CA GLY A 254 -25.47 -40.94 -9.11
C GLY A 254 -24.58 -40.80 -10.34
N ASN A 255 -25.18 -40.38 -11.46
CA ASN A 255 -24.53 -40.13 -12.74
C ASN A 255 -23.77 -38.79 -12.77
N PHE A 256 -22.90 -38.58 -11.77
CA PHE A 256 -22.12 -37.36 -11.56
C PHE A 256 -20.64 -37.70 -11.38
N GLU A 257 -19.77 -36.99 -12.08
CA GLU A 257 -18.31 -37.01 -11.92
C GLU A 257 -17.78 -35.59 -11.73
N ILE A 258 -16.58 -35.48 -11.15
CA ILE A 258 -15.85 -34.20 -11.07
C ILE A 258 -14.54 -34.33 -11.84
N VAL A 259 -14.18 -33.28 -12.57
CA VAL A 259 -12.86 -33.08 -13.18
C VAL A 259 -12.29 -31.79 -12.62
N MET A 260 -11.26 -31.91 -11.80
CA MET A 260 -10.52 -30.77 -11.26
C MET A 260 -9.68 -30.11 -12.36
N ILE A 261 -9.71 -28.79 -12.39
CA ILE A 261 -8.91 -27.95 -13.28
C ILE A 261 -7.90 -27.20 -12.39
N PRO A 262 -6.62 -27.63 -12.33
CA PRO A 262 -5.61 -26.91 -11.57
C PRO A 262 -5.26 -25.59 -12.26
N LEU A 263 -5.15 -24.53 -11.46
CA LEU A 263 -4.74 -23.19 -11.87
C LEU A 263 -3.41 -22.76 -11.21
N ASP A 264 -2.67 -23.73 -10.67
CA ASP A 264 -1.41 -23.53 -9.97
C ASP A 264 -0.20 -23.60 -10.91
N ASP A 265 0.77 -22.72 -10.70
CA ASP A 265 1.96 -22.53 -11.53
C ASP A 265 3.07 -23.59 -11.32
N GLU A 266 4.18 -23.42 -12.03
CA GLU A 266 5.08 -24.50 -12.45
C GLU A 266 5.78 -25.34 -11.37
N ASP A 267 5.88 -24.87 -10.13
CA ASP A 267 6.80 -25.40 -9.11
C ASP A 267 6.18 -26.45 -8.17
N GLU A 268 4.86 -26.70 -8.24
CA GLU A 268 4.11 -27.44 -7.22
C GLU A 268 3.71 -28.89 -7.56
N ASP A 269 4.28 -29.55 -8.59
CA ASP A 269 3.85 -30.90 -9.04
C ASP A 269 3.78 -31.97 -7.93
N GLU A 270 4.78 -32.06 -7.05
CA GLU A 270 4.76 -32.99 -5.90
C GLU A 270 3.78 -32.57 -4.78
N SER A 271 3.49 -31.27 -4.64
CA SER A 271 2.46 -30.73 -3.74
C SER A 271 1.08 -31.14 -4.25
N PHE A 272 0.83 -30.83 -5.54
CA PHE A 272 -0.38 -31.17 -6.29
C PHE A 272 -0.69 -32.66 -6.25
N LYS A 273 0.25 -33.55 -6.61
CA LYS A 273 0.06 -35.01 -6.56
C LYS A 273 -0.32 -35.49 -5.16
N LYS A 274 0.38 -35.01 -4.14
CA LYS A 274 0.18 -35.41 -2.73
C LYS A 274 -1.20 -35.00 -2.21
N GLU A 275 -1.74 -33.86 -2.65
CA GLU A 275 -3.12 -33.47 -2.36
C GLU A 275 -4.14 -34.22 -3.23
N PHE A 276 -3.91 -34.29 -4.53
CA PHE A 276 -4.84 -34.92 -5.50
C PHE A 276 -5.03 -36.42 -5.22
N SER A 277 -4.01 -37.12 -4.72
CA SER A 277 -4.10 -38.53 -4.26
C SER A 277 -5.17 -38.79 -3.19
N ARG A 278 -5.72 -37.73 -2.57
CA ARG A 278 -6.77 -37.80 -1.55
C ARG A 278 -8.17 -37.45 -2.09
N MET A 279 -8.28 -37.04 -3.34
CA MET A 279 -9.53 -36.63 -3.96
C MET A 279 -10.24 -37.84 -4.57
N PRO A 280 -11.58 -37.97 -4.44
CA PRO A 280 -12.32 -39.12 -4.95
C PRO A 280 -12.63 -39.04 -6.45
N TRP A 281 -12.06 -38.07 -7.17
CA TRP A 281 -12.46 -37.65 -8.53
C TRP A 281 -11.28 -37.49 -9.49
N PHE A 282 -11.55 -37.04 -10.72
CA PHE A 282 -10.54 -36.88 -11.77
C PHE A 282 -9.93 -35.47 -11.80
N SER A 283 -8.84 -35.29 -12.54
CA SER A 283 -8.25 -33.99 -12.84
C SER A 283 -7.77 -33.92 -14.29
N LEU A 284 -7.61 -32.71 -14.83
CA LEU A 284 -6.65 -32.50 -15.91
C LEU A 284 -5.21 -32.62 -15.35
N PRO A 285 -4.22 -32.98 -16.18
CA PRO A 285 -2.82 -32.91 -15.77
C PRO A 285 -2.43 -31.47 -15.38
N LEU A 286 -1.55 -31.33 -14.39
CA LEU A 286 -0.91 -30.04 -14.11
C LEU A 286 -0.14 -29.56 -15.36
N LYS A 287 -0.14 -28.24 -15.60
CA LYS A 287 0.43 -27.60 -16.81
C LYS A 287 -0.25 -27.96 -18.14
N ASP A 288 -1.43 -28.58 -18.15
CA ASP A 288 -2.19 -28.78 -19.38
C ASP A 288 -2.75 -27.44 -19.89
N LYS A 289 -2.36 -27.04 -21.12
CA LYS A 289 -2.73 -25.75 -21.72
C LYS A 289 -4.24 -25.52 -21.84
N THR A 290 -5.06 -26.57 -21.77
CA THR A 290 -6.52 -26.42 -21.72
C THR A 290 -6.99 -25.76 -20.42
N CYS A 291 -6.25 -25.83 -19.30
CA CYS A 291 -6.65 -25.23 -18.02
C CYS A 291 -6.81 -23.69 -18.11
N GLU A 292 -5.80 -22.98 -18.62
CA GLU A 292 -5.87 -21.53 -18.89
C GLU A 292 -6.93 -21.15 -19.92
N LYS A 293 -7.16 -22.01 -20.92
CA LYS A 293 -8.20 -21.79 -21.92
C LYS A 293 -9.58 -21.90 -21.29
N LEU A 294 -9.81 -22.89 -20.43
CA LEU A 294 -11.08 -23.08 -19.74
C LEU A 294 -11.35 -22.00 -18.70
N ALA A 295 -10.31 -21.51 -18.00
CA ALA A 295 -10.43 -20.38 -17.08
C ALA A 295 -10.93 -19.10 -17.78
N ARG A 296 -10.50 -18.86 -19.03
CA ARG A 296 -11.01 -17.78 -19.88
C ARG A 296 -12.39 -18.09 -20.46
N TYR A 297 -12.60 -19.29 -21.00
CA TYR A 297 -13.85 -19.71 -21.65
C TYR A 297 -15.08 -19.72 -20.71
N PHE A 298 -14.86 -19.92 -19.41
CA PHE A 298 -15.89 -19.83 -18.37
C PHE A 298 -15.82 -18.54 -17.54
N GLU A 299 -15.07 -17.53 -17.99
CA GLU A 299 -15.11 -16.15 -17.48
C GLU A 299 -14.94 -16.07 -15.95
N LEU A 300 -13.92 -16.74 -15.41
CA LEU A 300 -13.75 -16.95 -13.96
C LEU A 300 -13.51 -15.64 -13.19
N SER A 301 -14.58 -15.12 -12.57
CA SER A 301 -14.54 -13.94 -11.69
C SER A 301 -14.18 -14.24 -10.23
N THR A 302 -14.32 -15.49 -9.78
CA THR A 302 -14.15 -15.90 -8.38
C THR A 302 -13.62 -17.33 -8.24
N LEU A 303 -13.04 -17.64 -7.08
CA LEU A 303 -12.67 -18.99 -6.66
C LEU A 303 -13.24 -19.30 -5.26
N PRO A 304 -13.51 -20.58 -4.94
CA PRO A 304 -13.57 -21.72 -5.87
C PRO A 304 -14.74 -21.58 -6.85
N THR A 305 -14.57 -22.11 -8.06
CA THR A 305 -15.65 -22.21 -9.06
C THR A 305 -15.92 -23.65 -9.43
N LEU A 306 -17.20 -24.00 -9.55
CA LEU A 306 -17.66 -25.31 -10.00
C LEU A 306 -18.67 -25.12 -11.15
N VAL A 307 -18.19 -25.23 -12.39
CA VAL A 307 -19.05 -25.23 -13.59
C VAL A 307 -19.73 -26.59 -13.67
N ILE A 308 -21.01 -26.64 -14.04
CA ILE A 308 -21.72 -27.90 -14.29
C ILE A 308 -21.99 -28.07 -15.79
N ILE A 309 -21.50 -29.18 -16.33
CA ILE A 309 -21.76 -29.66 -17.69
C ILE A 309 -22.77 -30.80 -17.63
N GLY A 310 -23.81 -30.73 -18.46
CA GLY A 310 -24.87 -31.72 -18.58
C GLY A 310 -24.46 -32.97 -19.36
N THR A 311 -25.34 -33.97 -19.38
CA THR A 311 -25.12 -35.26 -20.06
C THR A 311 -25.01 -35.15 -21.58
N ASP A 312 -25.47 -34.04 -22.16
CA ASP A 312 -25.33 -33.66 -23.56
C ASP A 312 -24.02 -32.90 -23.87
N GLY A 313 -23.21 -32.59 -22.84
CA GLY A 313 -21.99 -31.80 -22.95
C GLY A 313 -22.18 -30.28 -22.84
N LYS A 314 -23.40 -29.78 -22.59
CA LYS A 314 -23.70 -28.34 -22.49
C LYS A 314 -23.59 -27.79 -21.09
N THR A 315 -23.25 -26.51 -20.96
CA THR A 315 -23.13 -25.85 -19.65
C THR A 315 -24.52 -25.64 -19.05
N LEU A 316 -24.84 -26.36 -17.98
CA LEU A 316 -26.08 -26.21 -17.23
C LEU A 316 -26.03 -25.03 -16.26
N HIS A 317 -24.84 -24.74 -15.71
CA HIS A 317 -24.64 -23.63 -14.77
C HIS A 317 -23.16 -23.22 -14.71
N SER A 318 -22.87 -21.92 -14.73
CA SER A 318 -21.50 -21.37 -14.77
C SER A 318 -20.74 -21.51 -13.45
N ASN A 319 -21.37 -21.24 -12.31
CA ASN A 319 -20.77 -21.57 -11.00
C ASN A 319 -21.82 -21.99 -9.96
N VAL A 320 -21.81 -23.26 -9.51
CA VAL A 320 -22.70 -23.76 -8.45
C VAL A 320 -22.06 -23.80 -7.06
N ALA A 321 -20.85 -23.27 -6.89
CA ALA A 321 -20.09 -23.40 -5.63
C ALA A 321 -20.89 -22.90 -4.41
N GLU A 322 -21.54 -21.73 -4.50
CA GLU A 322 -22.36 -21.18 -3.42
C GLU A 322 -23.57 -22.08 -3.08
N ALA A 323 -24.23 -22.68 -4.07
CA ALA A 323 -25.33 -23.62 -3.84
C ALA A 323 -24.86 -24.95 -3.20
N VAL A 324 -23.69 -25.45 -3.59
CA VAL A 324 -23.06 -26.61 -2.90
C VAL A 324 -22.64 -26.24 -1.48
N GLU A 325 -22.23 -24.99 -1.23
CA GLU A 325 -21.90 -24.49 0.11
C GLU A 325 -23.11 -24.36 1.04
N GLU A 326 -24.26 -23.90 0.52
CA GLU A 326 -25.48 -23.65 1.30
C GLU A 326 -26.41 -24.86 1.41
N HIS A 327 -26.40 -25.75 0.42
CA HIS A 327 -27.39 -26.83 0.29
C HIS A 327 -26.77 -28.22 0.15
N GLY A 328 -25.47 -28.33 -0.19
CA GLY A 328 -24.79 -29.62 -0.40
C GLY A 328 -25.52 -30.49 -1.42
N ILE A 329 -25.78 -31.76 -1.06
CA ILE A 329 -26.54 -32.68 -1.93
C ILE A 329 -27.96 -32.20 -2.27
N LEU A 330 -28.56 -31.28 -1.49
CA LEU A 330 -29.86 -30.70 -1.86
C LEU A 330 -29.76 -29.78 -3.08
N ALA A 331 -28.57 -29.31 -3.49
CA ALA A 331 -28.34 -28.61 -4.74
C ALA A 331 -28.50 -29.51 -5.99
N TYR A 332 -28.41 -30.84 -5.83
CA TYR A 332 -28.50 -31.80 -6.93
C TYR A 332 -29.97 -32.21 -7.23
N PRO A 333 -30.36 -32.47 -8.50
CA PRO A 333 -29.59 -32.25 -9.72
C PRO A 333 -29.50 -30.75 -10.05
N PHE A 334 -28.37 -30.30 -10.61
CA PHE A 334 -28.10 -28.89 -10.88
C PHE A 334 -28.86 -28.36 -12.12
N THR A 335 -30.20 -28.40 -12.10
CA THR A 335 -31.05 -27.94 -13.21
C THR A 335 -31.77 -26.63 -12.87
N PRO A 336 -32.18 -25.81 -13.85
CA PRO A 336 -32.90 -24.56 -13.60
C PRO A 336 -34.16 -24.74 -12.76
N GLU A 337 -34.90 -25.84 -12.93
CA GLU A 337 -36.09 -26.15 -12.14
C GLU A 337 -35.73 -26.46 -10.69
N LYS A 338 -34.60 -27.17 -10.46
CA LYS A 338 -34.14 -27.45 -9.10
C LYS A 338 -33.63 -26.18 -8.42
N PHE A 339 -32.93 -25.31 -9.14
CA PHE A 339 -32.54 -23.99 -8.63
C PHE A 339 -33.75 -23.11 -8.33
N ALA A 340 -34.79 -23.10 -9.17
CA ALA A 340 -36.06 -22.41 -8.87
C ALA A 340 -36.79 -23.00 -7.66
N VAL A 341 -36.70 -24.32 -7.42
CA VAL A 341 -37.22 -24.96 -6.19
C VAL A 341 -36.39 -24.58 -4.97
N LEU A 342 -35.07 -24.46 -5.09
CA LEU A 342 -34.19 -24.01 -4.00
C LEU A 342 -34.41 -22.52 -3.68
N GLU A 343 -34.60 -21.68 -4.69
CA GLU A 343 -35.03 -20.29 -4.56
C GLU A 343 -36.42 -20.21 -3.89
N GLN A 344 -37.38 -21.05 -4.27
CA GLN A 344 -38.69 -21.12 -3.59
C GLN A 344 -38.56 -21.59 -2.13
N ILE A 345 -37.68 -22.55 -1.83
CA ILE A 345 -37.40 -22.98 -0.44
C ILE A 345 -36.74 -21.85 0.35
N GLN A 346 -35.81 -21.10 -0.25
CA GLN A 346 -35.12 -19.99 0.39
C GLN A 346 -36.05 -18.79 0.59
N LYS A 347 -36.90 -18.49 -0.40
CA LYS A 347 -37.98 -17.51 -0.29
C LYS A 347 -39.00 -17.91 0.77
N ALA A 348 -39.42 -19.17 0.82
CA ALA A 348 -40.33 -19.66 1.87
C ALA A 348 -39.70 -19.58 3.26
N LYS A 349 -38.39 -19.84 3.41
CA LYS A 349 -37.66 -19.60 4.67
C LYS A 349 -37.64 -18.12 5.06
N LEU A 350 -37.39 -17.21 4.11
CA LEU A 350 -37.40 -15.76 4.32
C LEU A 350 -38.83 -15.23 4.62
N GLU A 351 -39.85 -15.81 3.99
CA GLU A 351 -41.26 -15.48 4.22
C GLU A 351 -41.79 -16.03 5.55
N ALA A 352 -41.24 -17.15 6.03
CA ALA A 352 -41.50 -17.73 7.36
C ALA A 352 -40.52 -17.23 8.43
N GLN A 353 -39.58 -16.34 8.10
CA GLN A 353 -38.56 -15.86 9.01
C GLN A 353 -39.19 -15.00 10.12
N THR A 354 -38.98 -15.41 11.36
CA THR A 354 -39.28 -14.64 12.57
C THR A 354 -37.99 -14.28 13.32
N LEU A 355 -38.04 -13.36 14.27
CA LEU A 355 -36.86 -12.96 15.05
C LEU A 355 -36.30 -14.14 15.87
N GLU A 356 -37.20 -14.97 16.39
CA GLU A 356 -36.88 -16.20 17.11
C GLU A 356 -36.19 -17.22 16.22
N SER A 357 -36.63 -17.38 14.96
CA SER A 357 -35.99 -18.30 13.99
C SER A 357 -34.54 -17.94 13.61
N ILE A 358 -34.14 -16.69 13.92
CA ILE A 358 -32.80 -16.15 13.68
C ILE A 358 -31.94 -16.25 14.94
N LEU A 359 -32.51 -15.92 16.11
CA LEU A 359 -31.76 -15.68 17.35
C LEU A 359 -31.95 -16.75 18.43
N VAL A 360 -32.89 -17.69 18.31
CA VAL A 360 -33.05 -18.81 19.25
C VAL A 360 -32.36 -20.05 18.70
N THR A 361 -31.52 -20.71 19.49
CA THR A 361 -30.85 -21.97 19.07
C THR A 361 -30.59 -22.89 20.27
N GLY A 362 -31.34 -23.99 20.36
CA GLY A 362 -31.34 -24.85 21.55
C GLY A 362 -31.77 -24.04 22.78
N ASP A 363 -31.00 -24.14 23.86
CA ASP A 363 -31.21 -23.39 25.11
C ASP A 363 -30.71 -21.93 25.07
N HIS A 364 -30.26 -21.43 23.90
CA HIS A 364 -29.84 -20.04 23.70
C HIS A 364 -30.99 -19.19 23.15
N ASP A 365 -31.90 -18.78 24.03
CA ASP A 365 -33.11 -17.99 23.72
C ASP A 365 -33.00 -16.50 24.11
N PHE A 366 -31.83 -16.08 24.60
CA PHE A 366 -31.57 -14.74 25.15
C PHE A 366 -30.41 -14.01 24.44
N VAL A 367 -30.37 -12.70 24.64
CA VAL A 367 -29.22 -11.81 24.35
C VAL A 367 -28.77 -11.12 25.65
N ILE A 368 -27.58 -10.53 25.68
CA ILE A 368 -27.05 -9.87 26.88
C ILE A 368 -27.15 -8.35 26.83
N GLY A 369 -27.55 -7.77 27.97
CA GLY A 369 -27.47 -6.36 28.29
C GLY A 369 -26.13 -5.98 28.93
N LYS A 370 -26.04 -4.76 29.45
CA LYS A 370 -24.79 -4.17 29.95
C LYS A 370 -24.16 -4.89 31.13
N ASP A 371 -24.97 -5.24 32.12
CA ASP A 371 -24.50 -5.86 33.37
C ASP A 371 -24.53 -7.40 33.30
N GLY A 372 -24.49 -7.97 32.08
CA GLY A 372 -24.67 -9.41 31.84
C GLY A 372 -26.12 -9.90 32.00
N GLU A 373 -27.08 -8.98 32.19
CA GLU A 373 -28.52 -9.27 32.20
C GLU A 373 -28.94 -10.03 30.94
N LYS A 374 -29.79 -11.05 31.08
CA LYS A 374 -30.33 -11.83 29.97
C LYS A 374 -31.70 -11.30 29.55
N ILE A 375 -31.77 -10.68 28.38
CA ILE A 375 -33.02 -10.25 27.74
C ILE A 375 -33.48 -11.39 26.83
N LEU A 376 -34.72 -11.88 27.00
CA LEU A 376 -35.26 -12.94 26.14
C LEU A 376 -35.52 -12.40 24.73
N VAL A 377 -35.31 -13.22 23.70
CA VAL A 377 -35.58 -12.84 22.30
C VAL A 377 -37.06 -12.53 22.09
N SER A 378 -37.97 -13.14 22.88
CA SER A 378 -39.40 -12.80 22.92
C SER A 378 -39.65 -11.31 23.18
N ASP A 379 -38.82 -10.69 24.00
CA ASP A 379 -39.00 -9.31 24.48
C ASP A 379 -38.47 -8.29 23.46
N LEU A 380 -37.93 -8.79 22.34
CA LEU A 380 -37.45 -8.04 21.18
C LEU A 380 -38.38 -8.15 19.97
N VAL A 381 -39.34 -9.09 19.99
CA VAL A 381 -40.35 -9.25 18.93
C VAL A 381 -41.21 -7.97 18.82
N GLY A 382 -41.55 -7.57 17.59
CA GLY A 382 -42.26 -6.30 17.34
C GLY A 382 -41.37 -5.06 17.30
N LYS A 383 -40.06 -5.18 17.56
CA LYS A 383 -39.09 -4.08 17.39
C LYS A 383 -38.33 -4.22 16.06
N ASN A 384 -37.84 -3.10 15.53
CA ASN A 384 -36.79 -3.14 14.51
C ASN A 384 -35.50 -3.61 15.18
N ILE A 385 -34.80 -4.58 14.60
CA ILE A 385 -33.56 -5.14 15.15
C ILE A 385 -32.43 -4.96 14.13
N LEU A 386 -31.34 -4.34 14.57
CA LEU A 386 -30.12 -4.18 13.79
C LEU A 386 -29.04 -5.17 14.27
N LEU A 387 -28.71 -6.15 13.44
CA LEU A 387 -27.66 -7.13 13.72
C LEU A 387 -26.31 -6.56 13.26
N TYR A 388 -25.46 -6.17 14.22
CA TYR A 388 -24.22 -5.43 13.97
C TYR A 388 -22.99 -6.33 14.08
N PHE A 389 -22.46 -6.77 12.95
CA PHE A 389 -21.23 -7.57 12.87
C PHE A 389 -20.02 -6.64 12.89
N SER A 390 -19.23 -6.69 13.97
CA SER A 390 -18.13 -5.76 14.21
C SER A 390 -17.01 -6.36 15.06
N ALA A 391 -15.86 -5.68 15.17
CA ALA A 391 -14.79 -6.05 16.09
C ALA A 391 -13.95 -4.83 16.49
N HIS A 392 -13.44 -4.84 17.72
CA HIS A 392 -12.60 -3.78 18.27
C HIS A 392 -11.31 -3.62 17.48
N TRP A 393 -10.63 -4.72 17.13
CA TRP A 393 -9.36 -4.70 16.41
C TRP A 393 -9.48 -4.08 15.00
N CYS A 394 -10.67 -4.08 14.40
CA CYS A 394 -10.90 -3.66 13.01
C CYS A 394 -11.03 -2.12 12.87
N PRO A 395 -10.15 -1.42 12.12
CA PRO A 395 -10.22 0.04 11.97
C PRO A 395 -11.52 0.60 11.39
N PRO A 396 -12.11 0.09 10.28
CA PRO A 396 -13.37 0.60 9.76
C PRO A 396 -14.56 0.32 10.69
N CYS A 397 -14.50 -0.75 11.51
CA CYS A 397 -15.48 -0.98 12.57
C CYS A 397 -15.49 0.19 13.56
N ARG A 398 -14.33 0.53 14.14
CA ARG A 398 -14.17 1.67 15.07
C ARG A 398 -14.54 3.02 14.45
N ALA A 399 -14.49 3.17 13.12
CA ALA A 399 -14.91 4.39 12.42
C ALA A 399 -16.44 4.47 12.18
N PHE A 400 -17.13 3.32 12.06
CA PHE A 400 -18.57 3.26 11.84
C PHE A 400 -19.38 3.22 13.16
N THR A 401 -18.89 2.59 14.23
CA THR A 401 -19.63 2.49 15.51
C THR A 401 -20.17 3.82 16.04
N PRO A 402 -19.44 4.96 16.00
CA PRO A 402 -19.97 6.25 16.45
C PRO A 402 -21.18 6.74 15.65
N GLN A 403 -21.18 6.52 14.33
CA GLN A 403 -22.29 6.92 13.44
C GLN A 403 -23.54 6.06 13.71
N LEU A 404 -23.35 4.77 13.99
CA LEU A 404 -24.42 3.89 14.41
C LEU A 404 -24.94 4.23 15.83
N LYS A 405 -24.07 4.66 16.76
CA LYS A 405 -24.44 5.19 18.08
C LYS A 405 -25.32 6.43 17.94
N GLU A 406 -24.84 7.45 17.23
CA GLU A 406 -25.55 8.71 16.96
C GLU A 406 -26.95 8.46 16.37
N ALA A 407 -27.03 7.60 15.35
CA ALA A 407 -28.30 7.25 14.72
C ALA A 407 -29.25 6.49 15.67
N TYR A 408 -28.73 5.50 16.42
CA TYR A 408 -29.50 4.74 17.42
C TYR A 408 -30.06 5.67 18.50
N GLU A 409 -29.23 6.51 19.11
CA GLU A 409 -29.63 7.44 20.18
C GLU A 409 -30.67 8.46 19.67
N THR A 410 -30.49 9.00 18.46
CA THR A 410 -31.49 9.87 17.78
C THR A 410 -32.86 9.20 17.59
N ILE A 411 -32.89 7.88 17.36
CA ILE A 411 -34.12 7.11 17.17
C ILE A 411 -34.75 6.77 18.53
N LYS A 412 -33.95 6.33 19.50
CA LYS A 412 -34.41 6.01 20.86
C LYS A 412 -34.95 7.24 21.60
N ALA A 413 -34.35 8.42 21.42
CA ALA A 413 -34.83 9.68 21.95
C ALA A 413 -36.24 10.07 21.46
N LYS A 414 -36.67 9.52 20.32
CA LYS A 414 -38.04 9.69 19.77
C LYS A 414 -38.98 8.53 20.16
N ASN A 415 -38.58 7.69 21.12
CA ASN A 415 -39.23 6.43 21.50
C ASN A 415 -39.42 5.45 20.32
N GLY A 416 -38.52 5.47 19.33
CA GLY A 416 -38.54 4.54 18.22
C GLY A 416 -38.34 3.09 18.68
N PRO A 417 -39.17 2.12 18.25
CA PRO A 417 -39.02 0.71 18.59
C PRO A 417 -37.86 0.10 17.79
N LEU A 418 -36.64 0.35 18.27
CA LEU A 418 -35.37 -0.10 17.72
C LEU A 418 -34.52 -0.74 18.83
N GLU A 419 -33.88 -1.86 18.53
CA GLU A 419 -32.67 -2.31 19.22
C GLU A 419 -31.54 -2.65 18.24
N VAL A 420 -30.30 -2.63 18.72
CA VAL A 420 -29.12 -3.15 18.03
C VAL A 420 -28.60 -4.34 18.84
N ILE A 421 -28.16 -5.39 18.15
CA ILE A 421 -27.50 -6.56 18.75
C ILE A 421 -26.09 -6.65 18.14
N PHE A 422 -25.08 -6.40 18.97
CA PHE A 422 -23.68 -6.55 18.61
C PHE A 422 -23.31 -8.04 18.48
N ILE A 423 -22.73 -8.41 17.34
CA ILE A 423 -22.24 -9.75 17.02
C ILE A 423 -20.73 -9.63 16.82
N SER A 424 -19.97 -10.01 17.85
CA SER A 424 -18.54 -9.72 17.90
C SER A 424 -17.69 -10.67 17.07
N SER A 425 -16.75 -10.07 16.33
CA SER A 425 -15.63 -10.74 15.66
C SER A 425 -14.29 -10.47 16.33
N ASP A 426 -14.31 -10.10 17.62
CA ASP A 426 -13.13 -10.04 18.47
C ASP A 426 -12.55 -11.42 18.75
N ARG A 427 -11.32 -11.44 19.27
CA ARG A 427 -10.49 -12.66 19.42
C ARG A 427 -10.52 -13.24 20.82
N ASP A 428 -10.98 -12.46 21.79
CA ASP A 428 -11.00 -12.77 23.21
C ASP A 428 -12.10 -11.98 23.94
N GLN A 429 -12.51 -12.49 25.11
CA GLN A 429 -13.56 -11.94 25.96
C GLN A 429 -13.27 -10.49 26.37
N ALA A 430 -12.03 -10.16 26.75
CA ALA A 430 -11.67 -8.81 27.19
C ALA A 430 -11.82 -7.77 26.07
N SER A 431 -11.34 -8.08 24.86
CA SER A 431 -11.52 -7.22 23.68
C SER A 431 -12.99 -7.04 23.30
N PHE A 432 -13.84 -8.04 23.56
CA PHE A 432 -15.29 -7.92 23.42
C PHE A 432 -15.89 -7.00 24.49
N ASP A 433 -15.57 -7.23 25.76
CA ASP A 433 -16.13 -6.48 26.90
C ASP A 433 -15.77 -4.99 26.81
N ASP A 434 -14.49 -4.66 26.58
CA ASP A 434 -13.99 -3.28 26.42
C ASP A 434 -14.73 -2.52 25.31
N TYR A 435 -15.00 -3.19 24.18
CA TYR A 435 -15.61 -2.56 23.02
C TYR A 435 -17.14 -2.52 23.13
N PHE A 436 -17.76 -3.59 23.64
CA PHE A 436 -19.19 -3.62 23.95
C PHE A 436 -19.55 -2.58 25.02
N ALA A 437 -18.66 -2.31 25.99
CA ALA A 437 -18.83 -1.26 26.99
C ALA A 437 -19.07 0.12 26.33
N THR A 438 -18.50 0.41 25.15
CA THR A 438 -18.69 1.68 24.42
C THR A 438 -20.05 1.84 23.72
N MET A 439 -20.82 0.76 23.55
CA MET A 439 -22.03 0.74 22.72
C MET A 439 -23.32 0.82 23.56
N PRO A 440 -24.35 1.63 23.23
CA PRO A 440 -25.53 1.81 24.11
C PRO A 440 -26.57 0.67 24.08
N TRP A 441 -26.27 -0.47 23.47
CA TRP A 441 -27.25 -1.49 23.06
C TRP A 441 -26.92 -2.92 23.56
N LEU A 442 -27.56 -3.94 22.99
CA LEU A 442 -27.46 -5.36 23.39
C LEU A 442 -26.36 -6.10 22.61
N ALA A 443 -25.97 -7.30 23.05
CA ALA A 443 -25.04 -8.16 22.32
C ALA A 443 -25.42 -9.64 22.38
N LEU A 444 -24.88 -10.44 21.47
CA LEU A 444 -24.69 -11.86 21.75
C LEU A 444 -23.52 -12.04 22.74
N PRO A 445 -23.54 -13.07 23.61
CA PRO A 445 -22.36 -13.47 24.37
C PRO A 445 -21.14 -13.66 23.48
N PHE A 446 -19.95 -13.39 24.03
CA PHE A 446 -18.70 -13.73 23.34
C PHE A 446 -18.58 -15.24 23.15
N GLY A 447 -18.09 -15.66 21.99
CA GLY A 447 -17.96 -17.08 21.62
C GLY A 447 -19.28 -17.78 21.23
N ASP A 448 -20.43 -17.10 21.27
CA ASP A 448 -21.74 -17.69 20.97
C ASP A 448 -21.84 -18.27 19.55
N GLU A 449 -22.22 -19.54 19.44
CA GLU A 449 -22.27 -20.28 18.16
C GLU A 449 -23.24 -19.67 17.14
N ARG A 450 -24.28 -18.95 17.61
CA ARG A 450 -25.24 -18.25 16.74
C ARG A 450 -24.52 -17.27 15.82
N LYS A 451 -23.40 -16.66 16.23
CA LYS A 451 -22.53 -15.83 15.36
C LYS A 451 -22.22 -16.52 14.03
N THR A 452 -21.77 -17.77 14.06
CA THR A 452 -21.35 -18.49 12.86
C THR A 452 -22.53 -18.88 11.97
N TYR A 453 -23.71 -19.11 12.55
CA TYR A 453 -24.96 -19.25 11.80
C TYR A 453 -25.36 -17.92 11.14
N LEU A 454 -25.40 -16.83 11.90
CA LEU A 454 -25.83 -15.50 11.47
C LEU A 454 -24.93 -14.92 10.38
N SER A 455 -23.61 -15.05 10.49
CA SER A 455 -22.67 -14.60 9.45
C SER A 455 -22.84 -15.37 8.14
N ARG A 456 -23.29 -16.63 8.16
CA ARG A 456 -23.63 -17.39 6.95
C ARG A 456 -24.99 -16.97 6.41
N LEU A 457 -26.02 -16.91 7.26
CA LEU A 457 -27.39 -16.55 6.91
C LEU A 457 -27.46 -15.20 6.16
N PHE A 458 -26.68 -14.22 6.60
CA PHE A 458 -26.62 -12.87 6.01
C PHE A 458 -25.38 -12.64 5.13
N LYS A 459 -24.70 -13.71 4.69
CA LYS A 459 -23.56 -13.68 3.75
C LYS A 459 -22.48 -12.64 4.10
N VAL A 460 -22.14 -12.53 5.39
CA VAL A 460 -21.23 -11.52 5.93
C VAL A 460 -19.78 -11.82 5.54
N ARG A 461 -19.37 -11.33 4.36
CA ARG A 461 -18.01 -11.51 3.80
C ARG A 461 -16.94 -10.60 4.43
N GLY A 462 -17.33 -9.59 5.22
CA GLY A 462 -16.43 -8.66 5.90
C GLY A 462 -17.12 -7.81 6.96
N ILE A 463 -16.33 -7.06 7.75
CA ILE A 463 -16.82 -6.19 8.83
C ILE A 463 -16.29 -4.75 8.68
N PRO A 464 -17.05 -3.71 9.09
CA PRO A 464 -18.36 -3.77 9.71
C PRO A 464 -19.48 -4.09 8.70
N ALA A 465 -20.43 -4.92 9.11
CA ALA A 465 -21.68 -5.18 8.41
C ALA A 465 -22.87 -4.99 9.37
N LEU A 466 -24.02 -4.59 8.83
CA LEU A 466 -25.19 -4.23 9.62
C LEU A 466 -26.45 -4.65 8.86
N VAL A 467 -27.22 -5.58 9.43
CA VAL A 467 -28.44 -6.12 8.82
C VAL A 467 -29.65 -5.59 9.57
N ALA A 468 -30.66 -5.11 8.85
CA ALA A 468 -31.93 -4.68 9.43
C ALA A 468 -33.00 -5.76 9.31
N VAL A 469 -33.58 -6.11 10.46
CA VAL A 469 -34.75 -6.98 10.62
C VAL A 469 -35.91 -6.11 11.11
N GLY A 470 -37.04 -6.16 10.41
CA GLY A 470 -38.23 -5.35 10.74
C GLY A 470 -39.03 -5.93 11.91
N PRO A 471 -40.05 -5.19 12.41
CA PRO A 471 -40.92 -5.60 13.52
C PRO A 471 -41.55 -7.00 13.41
N SER A 472 -41.75 -7.49 12.18
CA SER A 472 -42.27 -8.83 11.88
C SER A 472 -41.26 -9.97 12.06
N GLY A 473 -40.00 -9.67 12.39
CA GLY A 473 -38.91 -10.64 12.40
C GLY A 473 -38.33 -10.96 11.02
N LYS A 474 -38.81 -10.30 9.95
CA LYS A 474 -38.31 -10.47 8.57
C LYS A 474 -37.14 -9.54 8.26
N THR A 475 -36.19 -10.01 7.47
CA THR A 475 -35.05 -9.22 7.00
C THR A 475 -35.53 -8.19 5.99
N VAL A 476 -35.23 -6.92 6.23
CA VAL A 476 -35.62 -5.80 5.37
C VAL A 476 -34.47 -5.38 4.46
N THR A 477 -33.22 -5.40 4.95
CA THR A 477 -32.03 -5.15 4.12
C THR A 477 -30.73 -5.58 4.82
N THR A 478 -29.77 -6.09 4.06
CA THR A 478 -28.37 -6.31 4.50
C THR A 478 -27.49 -5.06 4.37
N GLU A 479 -27.98 -4.03 3.67
CA GLU A 479 -27.27 -2.77 3.40
C GLU A 479 -27.56 -1.67 4.42
N ALA A 480 -28.04 -2.02 5.62
CA ALA A 480 -28.39 -1.04 6.64
C ALA A 480 -27.17 -0.20 7.08
N ARG A 481 -25.94 -0.71 6.94
CA ARG A 481 -24.70 0.07 7.14
C ARG A 481 -24.63 1.23 6.14
N SER A 482 -24.80 0.94 4.86
CA SER A 482 -24.74 1.90 3.76
C SER A 482 -25.83 2.98 3.93
N LEU A 483 -27.04 2.56 4.32
CA LEU A 483 -28.16 3.47 4.61
C LEU A 483 -27.89 4.39 5.82
N ILE A 484 -27.32 3.87 6.91
CA ILE A 484 -26.90 4.69 8.07
C ILE A 484 -25.78 5.67 7.69
N MET A 485 -24.81 5.26 6.87
CA MET A 485 -23.71 6.14 6.42
C MET A 485 -24.17 7.30 5.51
N CYS A 486 -25.21 7.10 4.70
CA CYS A 486 -25.73 8.11 3.77
C CYS A 486 -26.89 8.96 4.34
N HIS A 487 -27.75 8.38 5.19
CA HIS A 487 -28.99 9.03 5.65
C HIS A 487 -29.07 9.18 7.19
N GLY A 488 -28.15 8.57 7.95
CA GLY A 488 -28.17 8.57 9.41
C GLY A 488 -29.49 8.05 9.97
N ALA A 489 -30.01 8.71 11.01
CA ALA A 489 -31.30 8.38 11.61
C ALA A 489 -32.52 8.49 10.65
N LYS A 490 -32.38 9.10 9.45
CA LYS A 490 -33.46 9.17 8.44
C LYS A 490 -33.66 7.85 7.66
N ALA A 491 -32.75 6.88 7.83
CA ALA A 491 -32.91 5.51 7.34
C ALA A 491 -33.99 4.73 8.12
N PHE A 492 -34.37 5.19 9.31
CA PHE A 492 -35.40 4.59 10.15
C PHE A 492 -36.79 5.18 9.85
N PRO A 493 -37.89 4.40 9.90
CA PRO A 493 -37.96 2.97 10.27
C PRO A 493 -37.41 2.04 9.18
N PHE A 494 -36.87 0.89 9.60
CA PHE A 494 -36.41 -0.13 8.66
C PHE A 494 -37.59 -1.01 8.23
N THR A 495 -38.40 -0.47 7.32
CA THR A 495 -39.58 -1.09 6.72
C THR A 495 -39.50 -1.02 5.20
N GLU A 496 -40.08 -1.98 4.48
CA GLU A 496 -40.06 -2.00 3.01
C GLU A 496 -40.55 -0.70 2.38
N GLU A 497 -41.59 -0.08 2.96
CA GLU A 497 -42.16 1.19 2.52
C GLU A 497 -41.11 2.30 2.59
N ARG A 498 -40.44 2.44 3.74
CA ARG A 498 -39.39 3.47 3.93
C ARG A 498 -38.16 3.20 3.08
N MET A 499 -37.82 1.95 2.77
CA MET A 499 -36.74 1.65 1.81
C MET A 499 -37.13 2.14 0.41
N LYS A 500 -38.36 1.85 -0.05
CA LYS A 500 -38.90 2.32 -1.33
C LYS A 500 -39.01 3.85 -1.39
N GLU A 501 -39.34 4.52 -0.28
CA GLU A 501 -39.28 5.99 -0.16
C GLU A 501 -37.85 6.52 -0.34
N ILE A 502 -36.86 5.96 0.36
CA ILE A 502 -35.46 6.40 0.25
C ILE A 502 -34.89 6.14 -1.15
N GLU A 503 -35.27 5.04 -1.78
CA GLU A 503 -34.92 4.75 -3.18
C GLU A 503 -35.57 5.75 -4.15
N ALA A 504 -36.82 6.16 -3.90
CA ALA A 504 -37.51 7.19 -4.69
C ALA A 504 -36.92 8.60 -4.47
N GLU A 505 -36.63 8.98 -3.23
CA GLU A 505 -35.88 10.20 -2.89
C GLU A 505 -34.53 10.22 -3.64
N THR A 506 -33.81 9.09 -3.63
CA THR A 506 -32.52 8.93 -4.31
C THR A 506 -32.66 8.98 -5.83
N ALA A 507 -33.70 8.39 -6.42
CA ALA A 507 -33.94 8.43 -7.86
C ALA A 507 -34.36 9.84 -8.34
N GLU A 508 -35.16 10.56 -7.55
CA GLU A 508 -35.56 11.94 -7.85
C GLU A 508 -34.35 12.90 -7.80
N MET A 509 -33.35 12.64 -6.95
CA MET A 509 -32.07 13.40 -6.97
C MET A 509 -31.31 13.26 -8.29
N ALA A 510 -31.37 12.11 -8.96
CA ALA A 510 -30.70 11.84 -10.24
C ALA A 510 -31.50 12.30 -11.46
N LYS A 511 -32.71 12.82 -11.27
CA LYS A 511 -33.68 13.06 -12.34
C LYS A 511 -33.27 14.23 -13.22
N GLY A 512 -33.01 13.92 -14.50
CA GLY A 512 -32.51 14.89 -15.47
C GLY A 512 -30.98 15.00 -15.50
N TRP A 513 -30.25 14.22 -14.70
CA TRP A 513 -28.85 13.93 -14.97
C TRP A 513 -28.75 12.85 -16.06
N PRO A 514 -27.71 12.87 -16.92
CA PRO A 514 -27.47 11.77 -17.86
C PRO A 514 -27.12 10.47 -17.13
N GLU A 515 -27.51 9.31 -17.68
CA GLU A 515 -27.04 8.00 -17.20
C GLU A 515 -25.54 7.79 -17.47
N LYS A 516 -25.01 8.50 -18.47
CA LYS A 516 -23.67 8.38 -19.06
C LYS A 516 -23.17 9.77 -19.46
N ILE A 517 -21.90 10.09 -19.18
CA ILE A 517 -21.26 11.33 -19.65
C ILE A 517 -19.83 11.11 -20.16
N MET A 518 -19.40 11.98 -21.06
CA MET A 518 -18.00 12.17 -21.42
C MET A 518 -17.53 13.50 -20.84
N HIS A 519 -16.65 13.51 -19.84
CA HIS A 519 -16.21 14.74 -19.17
C HIS A 519 -14.75 15.07 -19.48
N LYS A 520 -14.45 16.33 -19.86
CA LYS A 520 -13.13 16.78 -20.37
C LYS A 520 -11.86 16.44 -19.57
N LEU A 521 -11.97 16.01 -18.31
CA LEU A 521 -10.83 15.57 -17.49
C LEU A 521 -10.60 14.04 -17.52
N HIS A 522 -11.61 13.27 -17.92
CA HIS A 522 -11.62 11.81 -17.91
C HIS A 522 -11.98 11.26 -19.30
N GLU A 523 -11.30 10.22 -19.78
CA GLU A 523 -11.34 9.85 -21.21
C GLU A 523 -12.37 8.77 -21.55
N HIS A 524 -12.82 8.00 -20.55
CA HIS A 524 -13.88 7.00 -20.69
C HIS A 524 -15.27 7.56 -20.35
N GLU A 525 -16.31 6.80 -20.68
CA GLU A 525 -17.69 7.16 -20.37
C GLU A 525 -17.98 6.92 -18.88
N LEU A 526 -18.29 7.98 -18.13
CA LEU A 526 -18.61 7.89 -16.72
C LEU A 526 -20.09 7.51 -16.54
N LEU A 527 -20.34 6.40 -15.86
CA LEU A 527 -21.66 5.86 -15.54
C LEU A 527 -22.22 6.51 -14.27
N LEU A 528 -23.47 6.95 -14.29
CA LEU A 528 -24.17 7.47 -13.11
C LEU A 528 -24.47 6.33 -12.13
N SER A 529 -23.60 6.18 -11.13
CA SER A 529 -23.47 5.01 -10.27
C SER A 529 -23.79 5.35 -8.81
N LYS A 530 -24.46 4.44 -8.10
CA LYS A 530 -24.67 4.59 -6.66
C LYS A 530 -23.38 4.26 -5.89
N ARG A 531 -22.88 5.17 -5.06
CA ARG A 531 -21.66 4.98 -4.23
C ARG A 531 -21.97 5.33 -2.77
N SER A 532 -21.65 4.45 -1.82
CA SER A 532 -21.87 4.66 -0.37
C SER A 532 -20.92 5.69 0.27
N GLY A 533 -19.87 6.07 -0.45
CA GLY A 533 -18.93 7.12 -0.12
C GLY A 533 -17.72 7.05 -1.04
N TYR A 534 -17.24 8.21 -1.50
CA TYR A 534 -16.09 8.33 -2.41
C TYR A 534 -15.38 9.67 -2.22
N ASN A 535 -14.22 9.88 -2.86
CA ASN A 535 -13.61 11.20 -3.05
C ASN A 535 -13.73 11.58 -4.53
N CYS A 536 -14.05 12.84 -4.83
CA CYS A 536 -14.18 13.30 -6.22
C CYS A 536 -12.82 13.71 -6.78
N ASP A 537 -12.34 12.99 -7.80
CA ASP A 537 -11.02 13.20 -8.43
C ASP A 537 -10.82 14.58 -9.09
N VAL A 538 -11.89 15.37 -9.21
CA VAL A 538 -11.87 16.74 -9.76
C VAL A 538 -11.66 17.82 -8.70
N CYS A 539 -12.04 17.57 -7.45
CA CYS A 539 -12.06 18.61 -6.40
C CYS A 539 -11.53 18.16 -5.03
N ASP A 540 -11.18 16.88 -4.84
CA ASP A 540 -10.67 16.28 -3.60
C ASP A 540 -11.64 16.44 -2.39
N GLU A 541 -12.92 16.70 -2.67
CA GLU A 541 -14.01 16.69 -1.69
C GLU A 541 -14.71 15.32 -1.69
N ALA A 542 -15.13 14.86 -0.50
CA ALA A 542 -15.89 13.62 -0.36
C ALA A 542 -17.29 13.71 -1.03
N GLY A 543 -17.72 12.63 -1.66
CA GLY A 543 -19.05 12.43 -2.24
C GLY A 543 -19.79 11.25 -1.64
N GLN A 544 -21.12 11.22 -1.81
CA GLN A 544 -22.02 10.17 -1.33
C GLN A 544 -23.23 10.03 -2.26
N ILE A 545 -23.92 8.90 -2.15
CA ILE A 545 -25.16 8.55 -2.85
C ILE A 545 -24.97 8.32 -4.35
N TRP A 546 -24.61 9.35 -5.13
CA TRP A 546 -24.46 9.28 -6.59
C TRP A 546 -23.11 9.81 -7.04
N SER A 547 -22.44 9.11 -7.95
CA SER A 547 -21.21 9.50 -8.62
C SER A 547 -21.31 9.29 -10.12
N PHE A 548 -20.56 10.05 -10.91
CA PHE A 548 -20.19 9.68 -12.27
C PHE A 548 -18.87 8.92 -12.22
N TYR A 549 -18.94 7.61 -12.46
CA TYR A 549 -17.87 6.65 -12.14
C TYR A 549 -17.36 5.93 -13.40
N CYS A 550 -16.05 5.71 -13.50
CA CYS A 550 -15.44 4.80 -14.47
C CYS A 550 -14.83 3.60 -13.72
N GLU A 551 -15.34 2.40 -14.00
CA GLU A 551 -14.86 1.15 -13.41
C GLU A 551 -13.44 0.79 -13.92
N GLU A 552 -13.15 1.02 -15.20
CA GLU A 552 -11.85 0.74 -15.84
C GLU A 552 -10.68 1.55 -15.25
N CYS A 553 -10.96 2.64 -14.54
CA CYS A 553 -9.96 3.56 -13.98
C CYS A 553 -10.15 3.86 -12.48
N ASP A 554 -11.15 3.23 -11.83
CA ASP A 554 -11.64 3.54 -10.46
C ASP A 554 -11.73 5.05 -10.17
N PHE A 555 -12.29 5.80 -11.13
CA PHE A 555 -12.34 7.27 -11.10
C PHE A 555 -13.75 7.75 -10.78
N ASP A 556 -13.90 8.59 -9.75
CA ASP A 556 -15.17 9.04 -9.19
C ASP A 556 -15.35 10.56 -9.34
N MET A 557 -16.52 11.01 -9.80
CA MET A 557 -16.83 12.43 -9.97
C MET A 557 -18.18 12.82 -9.37
N HIS A 558 -18.25 13.94 -8.63
CA HIS A 558 -19.54 14.50 -8.21
C HIS A 558 -20.41 14.88 -9.42
N PRO A 559 -21.73 14.61 -9.38
CA PRO A 559 -22.69 15.16 -10.34
C PRO A 559 -22.58 16.68 -10.53
N LYS A 560 -22.26 17.46 -9.48
CA LYS A 560 -21.95 18.90 -9.62
C LYS A 560 -20.70 19.17 -10.48
N CYS A 561 -19.61 18.44 -10.27
CA CYS A 561 -18.35 18.63 -10.98
C CYS A 561 -18.41 18.14 -12.43
N ALA A 562 -19.29 17.18 -12.70
CA ALA A 562 -19.59 16.65 -14.03
C ALA A 562 -20.44 17.61 -14.90
N LEU A 563 -21.35 18.36 -14.29
CA LEU A 563 -22.43 19.09 -14.99
C LEU A 563 -22.27 20.62 -14.98
N GLU A 564 -21.24 21.17 -14.31
CA GLU A 564 -20.96 22.62 -14.31
C GLU A 564 -20.11 23.08 -15.50
N GLU A 565 -20.76 23.69 -16.50
CA GLU A 565 -20.06 24.49 -17.52
C GLU A 565 -19.50 25.79 -16.92
N LYS A 566 -18.17 25.89 -16.83
CA LYS A 566 -17.50 27.19 -16.64
C LYS A 566 -17.77 28.09 -17.85
N LYS A 567 -18.46 29.20 -17.62
CA LYS A 567 -18.67 30.25 -18.63
C LYS A 567 -17.36 30.97 -18.94
N GLU A 568 -16.76 30.62 -20.07
CA GLU A 568 -15.71 31.40 -20.74
C GLU A 568 -16.33 32.11 -21.95
N SER A 569 -16.02 33.41 -22.12
CA SER A 569 -16.46 34.20 -23.28
C SER A 569 -15.44 35.32 -23.56
N ASN A 570 -15.11 35.54 -24.84
CA ASN A 570 -13.89 36.23 -25.27
C ASN A 570 -14.04 37.73 -25.58
N MET A 571 -12.90 38.44 -25.51
CA MET A 571 -12.38 39.49 -26.40
C MET A 571 -13.25 40.70 -26.83
N ASP A 572 -12.71 41.88 -26.48
CA ASP A 572 -12.40 43.05 -27.33
C ASP A 572 -13.47 43.92 -28.04
N MET A 573 -13.35 45.22 -27.74
CA MET A 573 -13.62 46.46 -28.52
C MET A 573 -15.04 46.89 -28.97
N ASP A 574 -15.41 48.05 -28.40
CA ASP A 574 -15.94 49.28 -29.04
C ASP A 574 -17.41 49.44 -29.53
N THR A 575 -17.93 50.63 -29.18
CA THR A 575 -19.05 51.46 -29.72
C THR A 575 -20.47 50.87 -29.84
N GLU A 576 -21.57 51.62 -29.64
CA GLU A 576 -21.82 52.98 -29.08
C GLU A 576 -23.30 53.11 -28.64
N GLU A 577 -23.59 54.10 -27.77
CA GLU A 577 -24.91 54.73 -27.52
C GLU A 577 -26.08 53.83 -26.96
N ASP A 578 -27.07 54.32 -26.18
CA ASP A 578 -27.38 55.70 -25.81
C ASP A 578 -28.09 55.89 -24.42
N GLN A 579 -27.86 57.06 -23.82
CA GLN A 579 -28.76 57.89 -22.98
C GLN A 579 -29.58 57.36 -21.77
N LYS A 580 -29.13 57.77 -20.56
CA LYS A 580 -29.77 58.69 -19.56
C LYS A 580 -29.90 58.17 -18.12
N ASP A 581 -29.75 58.99 -17.07
CA ASP A 581 -29.10 60.32 -16.87
C ASP A 581 -29.05 60.62 -15.33
N GLN A 582 -28.28 61.63 -14.91
CA GLN A 582 -28.21 62.24 -13.56
C GLN A 582 -27.52 61.34 -12.51
N GLY A 583 -26.40 61.69 -11.86
CA GLY A 583 -25.72 63.00 -11.71
C GLY A 583 -25.78 63.43 -10.23
N LYS A 584 -24.72 63.88 -9.55
CA LYS A 584 -23.49 64.56 -10.00
C LYS A 584 -22.29 64.33 -9.03
N GLU A 585 -21.08 64.41 -9.59
CA GLU A 585 -19.90 65.24 -9.24
C GLU A 585 -19.56 65.52 -7.74
N GLU A 586 -18.30 65.57 -7.29
CA GLU A 586 -16.96 65.51 -7.94
C GLU A 586 -15.95 64.82 -6.96
N GLN A 587 -14.60 64.84 -6.99
CA GLN A 587 -13.52 65.59 -7.66
C GLN A 587 -12.25 64.68 -7.81
N LYS A 588 -11.12 65.18 -8.34
CA LYS A 588 -9.79 64.52 -8.32
C LYS A 588 -8.66 65.48 -7.91
N ALA A 589 -7.61 64.95 -7.26
CA ALA A 589 -6.30 65.62 -7.11
C ALA A 589 -5.13 64.61 -7.00
N ASN A 590 -3.92 65.06 -7.37
CA ASN A 590 -2.73 64.28 -7.76
C ASN A 590 -2.00 63.47 -6.66
N GLU A 591 -1.02 62.66 -7.12
CA GLU A 591 -0.15 61.77 -6.34
C GLU A 591 1.08 62.45 -5.69
N GLY A 592 1.75 61.73 -4.78
CA GLY A 592 3.08 62.05 -4.27
C GLY A 592 3.85 60.81 -3.79
N TRP A 593 5.18 60.82 -3.95
CA TRP A 593 6.12 59.78 -3.48
C TRP A 593 7.11 60.40 -2.47
N ILE A 594 7.72 59.58 -1.61
CA ILE A 594 8.71 60.01 -0.61
C ILE A 594 9.97 59.13 -0.75
N CYS A 595 11.15 59.73 -0.56
CA CYS A 595 12.45 59.05 -0.65
C CYS A 595 13.20 59.11 0.67
N ASP A 596 13.96 58.06 0.99
CA ASP A 596 14.96 58.07 2.05
C ASP A 596 16.23 57.37 1.54
N GLY A 597 17.33 58.12 1.44
CA GLY A 597 18.54 57.68 0.73
C GLY A 597 18.27 57.34 -0.74
N GLU A 598 18.84 56.22 -1.19
CA GLU A 598 18.86 55.80 -2.60
C GLU A 598 17.60 55.03 -3.06
N VAL A 599 16.53 54.97 -2.25
CA VAL A 599 15.27 54.31 -2.61
C VAL A 599 14.05 55.18 -2.26
N CYS A 600 13.05 55.22 -3.16
CA CYS A 600 11.80 55.94 -2.97
C CYS A 600 10.60 54.99 -2.90
N PHE A 601 9.65 55.30 -2.01
CA PHE A 601 8.42 54.54 -1.80
C PHE A 601 7.19 55.46 -1.89
N LYS A 602 6.06 54.91 -2.30
CA LYS A 602 4.80 55.67 -2.44
C LYS A 602 4.16 55.82 -1.06
N ALA A 603 3.84 57.05 -0.66
CA ALA A 603 3.34 57.33 0.68
C ALA A 603 1.88 56.90 0.86
N LEU A 604 1.58 56.24 1.98
CA LEU A 604 0.23 56.12 2.53
C LEU A 604 0.18 56.92 3.85
N PRO A 605 -0.94 57.59 4.16
CA PRO A 605 -1.02 58.52 5.28
C PRO A 605 -0.92 57.81 6.65
N PHE A 606 -0.28 58.48 7.61
CA PHE A 606 0.01 57.96 8.94
C PHE A 606 -0.68 58.77 10.05
N GLY A 607 -1.09 58.06 11.11
CA GLY A 607 -1.42 58.63 12.42
C GLY A 607 -2.91 58.97 12.63
N ASP A 608 -3.45 58.80 13.83
CA ASP A 608 -2.96 58.03 15.00
C ASP A 608 -4.16 57.76 15.92
N GLU A 609 -4.37 56.50 16.33
CA GLU A 609 -4.70 56.26 17.73
C GLU A 609 -4.35 54.85 18.24
N ARG A 610 -3.23 54.77 18.95
CA ARG A 610 -3.03 54.07 20.24
C ARG A 610 -3.61 52.64 20.43
N MET A 611 -2.69 51.69 20.59
CA MET A 611 -2.84 50.41 21.31
C MET A 611 -4.08 49.55 21.01
N GLN A 612 -3.95 48.63 20.05
CA GLN A 612 -4.81 47.46 19.93
C GLN A 612 -3.97 46.18 19.88
N SER A 613 -4.12 45.32 20.89
CA SER A 613 -3.43 44.02 20.97
C SER A 613 -4.11 42.95 20.09
N PRO A 614 -3.48 41.80 19.82
CA PRO A 614 -4.13 40.67 19.16
C PRO A 614 -5.51 40.27 19.73
N PHE A 615 -5.78 40.52 21.02
CA PHE A 615 -7.09 40.30 21.63
C PHE A 615 -8.21 41.23 21.08
N SER A 616 -7.92 42.41 20.53
CA SER A 616 -8.99 43.24 19.92
C SER A 616 -9.51 42.65 18.60
N LYS A 617 -8.66 41.92 17.86
CA LYS A 617 -9.06 41.15 16.67
C LYS A 617 -9.98 39.97 16.99
N PHE A 618 -10.15 39.64 18.28
CA PHE A 618 -11.10 38.65 18.78
C PHE A 618 -12.54 39.22 18.90
N VAL A 619 -12.75 40.53 18.67
CA VAL A 619 -13.97 41.26 19.09
C VAL A 619 -14.62 42.11 17.98
N ALA A 620 -14.07 42.14 16.75
CA ALA A 620 -14.54 43.06 15.70
C ALA A 620 -14.85 42.38 14.36
N TYR A 621 -16.13 42.22 14.01
CA TYR A 621 -16.57 41.89 12.64
C TYR A 621 -17.89 42.57 12.23
N GLN A 622 -17.80 43.26 11.08
CA GLN A 622 -18.87 43.91 10.28
C GLN A 622 -19.64 45.10 10.91
N GLN A 623 -19.70 46.18 10.13
CA GLN A 623 -20.64 47.29 10.31
C GLN A 623 -21.90 47.03 9.47
N ASP A 624 -23.04 47.57 9.90
CA ASP A 624 -24.27 47.55 9.10
C ASP A 624 -24.26 48.63 7.99
N ARG A 625 -25.30 48.65 7.14
CA ARG A 625 -25.45 49.65 6.07
C ARG A 625 -25.67 51.09 6.59
N ASN A 626 -25.80 51.28 7.90
CA ASN A 626 -25.98 52.57 8.57
C ASN A 626 -24.76 52.95 9.43
N GLY A 627 -23.62 52.25 9.31
CA GLY A 627 -22.37 52.56 10.01
C GLY A 627 -22.37 52.25 11.52
N HIS A 628 -23.37 51.54 12.05
CA HIS A 628 -23.40 51.20 13.46
C HIS A 628 -22.51 49.98 13.75
N SER A 629 -21.71 50.08 14.82
CA SER A 629 -20.79 49.02 15.23
C SER A 629 -21.48 48.03 16.18
N ILE A 630 -21.91 46.89 15.65
CA ILE A 630 -22.54 45.82 16.44
C ILE A 630 -21.44 44.92 17.01
N VAL A 631 -20.88 45.30 18.15
CA VAL A 631 -19.92 44.46 18.87
C VAL A 631 -20.64 43.26 19.46
N LYS A 632 -20.39 42.07 18.91
CA LYS A 632 -20.61 40.80 19.62
C LYS A 632 -19.28 40.34 20.21
N SER A 633 -19.21 40.28 21.53
CA SER A 633 -18.19 39.53 22.24
C SER A 633 -18.31 38.05 21.91
N VAL A 634 -17.18 37.37 21.68
CA VAL A 634 -17.15 35.90 21.72
C VAL A 634 -17.37 35.50 23.17
N ALA A 635 -18.56 34.99 23.47
CA ALA A 635 -18.87 34.42 24.77
C ALA A 635 -18.00 33.18 25.01
N LEU A 636 -17.60 32.94 26.26
CA LEU A 636 -16.96 31.70 26.69
C LEU A 636 -17.84 31.00 27.73
N ILE A 637 -17.79 29.67 27.71
CA ILE A 637 -18.49 28.81 28.69
C ILE A 637 -17.48 27.93 29.44
N ARG A 638 -17.86 27.54 30.66
CA ARG A 638 -17.08 26.65 31.53
C ARG A 638 -17.90 25.40 31.85
N THR A 639 -17.22 24.27 32.01
CA THR A 639 -17.80 22.93 32.21
C THR A 639 -18.81 22.84 33.35
N GLN A 640 -18.63 23.62 34.44
CA GLN A 640 -19.58 23.67 35.56
C GLN A 640 -20.97 24.19 35.16
N ASN A 641 -21.04 25.22 34.32
CA ASN A 641 -22.31 25.83 33.88
C ASN A 641 -23.14 24.87 33.01
N VAL A 642 -22.48 23.92 32.33
CA VAL A 642 -23.14 22.89 31.50
C VAL A 642 -23.92 21.88 32.35
N LEU A 643 -23.50 21.64 33.59
CA LEU A 643 -24.15 20.69 34.50
C LEU A 643 -25.41 21.27 35.17
N GLU A 644 -25.44 22.58 35.44
CA GLU A 644 -26.59 23.25 36.07
C GLU A 644 -27.78 23.46 35.12
N LYS A 645 -27.53 23.44 33.80
CA LYS A 645 -28.57 23.60 32.74
C LYS A 645 -29.73 22.60 32.77
N LYS A 646 -29.68 21.55 33.60
CA LYS A 646 -30.79 20.59 33.77
C LYS A 646 -31.90 21.04 34.76
N LYS A 647 -31.94 22.30 35.21
CA LYS A 647 -32.97 22.77 36.17
C LYS A 647 -33.75 24.05 35.87
N ASP A 648 -33.27 25.00 35.07
CA ASP A 648 -34.03 26.23 34.78
C ASP A 648 -33.84 26.73 33.34
N ASN A 649 -34.94 27.19 32.73
CA ASN A 649 -34.97 27.75 31.38
C ASN A 649 -34.70 29.26 31.41
N ASN A 650 -33.43 29.66 31.56
CA ASN A 650 -33.02 31.06 31.39
C ASN A 650 -31.62 31.18 30.76
N MET A 651 -31.25 32.36 30.28
CA MET A 651 -30.07 32.57 29.42
C MET A 651 -28.72 32.20 30.07
N ASP A 652 -27.76 31.81 29.23
CA ASP A 652 -26.38 31.50 29.60
C ASP A 652 -25.68 32.67 30.33
N PRO A 653 -25.04 32.43 31.49
CA PRO A 653 -24.17 33.41 32.11
C PRO A 653 -22.83 33.46 31.36
N GLU A 654 -22.65 34.48 30.52
CA GLU A 654 -21.43 34.70 29.72
C GLU A 654 -20.18 34.87 30.59
N VAL A 655 -19.15 34.05 30.38
CA VAL A 655 -17.82 34.30 30.94
C VAL A 655 -17.11 35.35 30.07
N THR A 656 -16.92 36.55 30.61
CA THR A 656 -16.34 37.68 29.88
C THR A 656 -14.85 37.47 29.56
N LEU A 657 -14.41 37.86 28.36
CA LEU A 657 -13.02 37.75 27.86
C LEU A 657 -11.94 38.40 28.76
N SER A 658 -12.33 39.32 29.64
CA SER A 658 -11.45 39.88 30.68
C SER A 658 -10.86 38.81 31.62
N SER A 659 -11.56 37.69 31.82
CA SER A 659 -11.14 36.58 32.69
C SER A 659 -9.89 35.82 32.21
N ILE A 660 -9.54 35.91 30.92
CA ILE A 660 -8.34 35.28 30.31
C ILE A 660 -7.32 36.31 29.80
N THR A 661 -7.62 37.60 29.90
CA THR A 661 -6.72 38.66 29.47
C THR A 661 -5.49 38.71 30.39
N GLY A 662 -4.28 38.71 29.82
CA GLY A 662 -3.03 38.67 30.58
C GLY A 662 -2.49 37.26 30.88
N LYS A 663 -3.29 36.20 30.71
CA LYS A 663 -2.88 34.81 30.93
C LYS A 663 -2.20 34.21 29.69
N ILE A 664 -1.39 33.17 29.88
CA ILE A 664 -0.98 32.27 28.80
C ILE A 664 -2.21 31.43 28.41
N VAL A 665 -2.61 31.47 27.14
CA VAL A 665 -3.85 30.82 26.66
C VAL A 665 -3.54 29.74 25.64
N GLY A 666 -3.96 28.50 25.91
CA GLY A 666 -3.94 27.39 24.96
C GLY A 666 -5.24 27.32 24.14
N LEU A 667 -5.20 27.68 22.86
CA LEU A 667 -6.31 27.45 21.93
C LEU A 667 -6.26 25.99 21.42
N TYR A 668 -7.10 25.14 21.99
CA TYR A 668 -7.16 23.71 21.71
C TYR A 668 -8.22 23.39 20.65
N PHE A 669 -7.78 23.13 19.41
CA PHE A 669 -8.65 22.70 18.32
C PHE A 669 -8.76 21.18 18.34
N SER A 670 -9.97 20.67 18.57
CA SER A 670 -10.21 19.25 18.79
C SER A 670 -11.62 18.82 18.39
N GLY A 671 -11.89 17.53 18.34
CA GLY A 671 -13.23 16.98 18.07
C GLY A 671 -13.35 15.56 18.61
N SER A 672 -14.51 15.27 19.21
CA SER A 672 -14.88 14.00 19.84
C SER A 672 -14.67 12.80 18.91
N TRP A 673 -15.02 12.95 17.62
CA TRP A 673 -14.93 11.94 16.58
C TRP A 673 -13.48 11.56 16.21
N CYS A 674 -12.50 12.45 16.44
CA CYS A 674 -11.12 12.23 16.03
C CYS A 674 -10.35 11.33 17.03
N GLY A 675 -9.91 10.16 16.57
CA GLY A 675 -9.13 9.19 17.39
C GLY A 675 -7.86 9.79 18.02
N PRO A 676 -6.96 10.41 17.22
CA PRO A 676 -5.80 11.14 17.73
C PRO A 676 -6.13 12.28 18.70
N CYS A 677 -7.32 12.88 18.62
CA CYS A 677 -7.79 13.84 19.63
C CYS A 677 -8.06 13.13 20.96
N ARG A 678 -8.92 12.10 20.97
CA ARG A 678 -9.27 11.32 22.17
C ARG A 678 -8.06 10.71 22.88
N GLN A 679 -7.01 10.35 22.14
CA GLN A 679 -5.73 9.87 22.71
C GLN A 679 -4.88 10.97 23.35
N PHE A 680 -5.06 12.24 22.95
CA PHE A 680 -4.28 13.37 23.44
C PHE A 680 -4.97 14.13 24.58
N THR A 681 -6.31 14.24 24.58
CA THR A 681 -7.06 14.99 25.60
C THR A 681 -6.71 14.56 27.04
N PRO A 682 -6.62 13.25 27.39
CA PRO A 682 -6.28 12.85 28.75
C PRO A 682 -4.89 13.34 29.19
N LYS A 683 -3.90 13.33 28.28
CA LYS A 683 -2.54 13.85 28.56
C LYS A 683 -2.52 15.38 28.68
N LEU A 684 -3.44 16.07 28.01
CA LEU A 684 -3.61 17.53 28.16
C LEU A 684 -4.36 17.88 29.46
N VAL A 685 -5.32 17.07 29.90
CA VAL A 685 -6.00 17.21 31.20
C VAL A 685 -5.01 16.97 32.33
N GLU A 686 -4.26 15.86 32.32
CA GLU A 686 -3.21 15.55 33.30
C GLU A 686 -2.18 16.70 33.41
N ALA A 687 -1.76 17.27 32.28
CA ALA A 687 -0.84 18.40 32.26
C ALA A 687 -1.48 19.72 32.76
N TYR A 688 -2.75 19.98 32.47
CA TYR A 688 -3.48 21.16 32.97
C TYR A 688 -3.72 21.08 34.48
N GLU A 689 -4.18 19.93 34.98
CA GLU A 689 -4.40 19.69 36.41
C GLU A 689 -3.09 19.74 37.20
N SER A 690 -1.99 19.20 36.66
CA SER A 690 -0.65 19.32 37.24
C SER A 690 -0.10 20.75 37.26
N LEU A 691 -0.70 21.67 36.51
CA LEU A 691 -0.40 23.10 36.52
C LEU A 691 -1.40 23.92 37.34
N TYR A 692 -2.43 23.29 37.91
CA TYR A 692 -3.50 23.97 38.64
C TYR A 692 -3.27 23.93 40.18
N PRO A 693 -3.58 25.01 40.93
CA PRO A 693 -3.97 26.34 40.48
C PRO A 693 -2.73 27.22 40.23
N LYS A 694 -2.49 27.58 38.96
CA LYS A 694 -1.66 28.73 38.57
C LYS A 694 -2.56 29.69 37.81
N ASP A 695 -2.76 30.89 38.33
CA ASP A 695 -3.69 31.85 37.74
C ASP A 695 -3.28 32.31 36.33
N ASP A 696 -2.02 32.10 35.93
CA ASP A 696 -1.44 32.57 34.67
C ASP A 696 -1.60 31.61 33.47
N PHE A 697 -2.29 30.47 33.60
CA PHE A 697 -2.57 29.56 32.47
C PHE A 697 -4.06 29.24 32.35
N GLU A 698 -4.57 29.22 31.11
CA GLU A 698 -5.92 28.75 30.81
C GLU A 698 -5.96 28.08 29.42
N ILE A 699 -6.93 27.19 29.20
CA ILE A 699 -7.18 26.57 27.90
C ILE A 699 -8.58 26.97 27.41
N VAL A 700 -8.69 27.24 26.11
CA VAL A 700 -9.96 27.45 25.41
C VAL A 700 -10.11 26.35 24.36
N PHE A 701 -11.15 25.55 24.47
CA PHE A 701 -11.52 24.52 23.51
C PHE A 701 -12.27 25.14 22.32
N ILE A 702 -11.79 24.89 21.10
CA ILE A 702 -12.45 25.18 19.84
C ILE A 702 -12.88 23.84 19.22
N SER A 703 -14.16 23.52 19.36
CA SER A 703 -14.74 22.30 18.82
C SER A 703 -14.80 22.28 17.29
N SER A 704 -14.41 21.13 16.74
CA SER A 704 -14.61 20.69 15.36
C SER A 704 -15.66 19.58 15.26
N ASP A 705 -16.55 19.48 16.25
CA ASP A 705 -17.71 18.59 16.26
C ASP A 705 -18.83 19.16 15.36
N LYS A 706 -19.82 18.33 14.99
CA LYS A 706 -20.89 18.70 14.04
C LYS A 706 -22.16 19.20 14.73
N ASP A 707 -22.28 18.96 16.02
CA ASP A 707 -23.49 19.07 16.83
C ASP A 707 -23.14 19.41 18.30
N ASP A 708 -24.13 19.93 19.03
CA ASP A 708 -23.97 20.36 20.42
C ASP A 708 -23.89 19.17 21.41
N GLU A 709 -24.40 17.99 21.06
CA GLU A 709 -24.40 16.82 21.94
C GLU A 709 -23.00 16.19 22.02
N SER A 710 -22.38 15.91 20.87
CA SER A 710 -20.98 15.47 20.75
C SER A 710 -20.00 16.50 21.32
N PHE A 711 -20.30 17.79 21.17
CA PHE A 711 -19.56 18.87 21.82
C PHE A 711 -19.63 18.75 23.34
N ASN A 712 -20.83 18.68 23.92
CA ASN A 712 -21.01 18.63 25.38
C ASN A 712 -20.50 17.30 26.00
N GLU A 713 -20.74 16.14 25.37
CA GLU A 713 -20.20 14.83 25.78
C GLU A 713 -18.67 14.84 25.89
N TYR A 714 -17.99 15.62 25.05
CA TYR A 714 -16.55 15.68 24.97
C TYR A 714 -15.98 16.81 25.84
N PHE A 715 -16.63 17.97 25.87
CA PHE A 715 -16.27 19.10 26.72
C PHE A 715 -16.45 18.80 28.21
N VAL A 716 -17.43 17.98 28.61
CA VAL A 716 -17.61 17.57 30.02
C VAL A 716 -16.42 16.79 30.59
N LYS A 717 -15.53 16.27 29.71
CA LYS A 717 -14.28 15.58 30.06
C LYS A 717 -13.07 16.54 30.12
N MET A 718 -13.31 17.86 30.12
CA MET A 718 -12.30 18.91 30.11
C MET A 718 -12.54 19.92 31.25
N PRO A 719 -11.52 20.31 32.03
CA PRO A 719 -11.67 21.23 33.18
C PRO A 719 -11.68 22.74 32.82
N TRP A 720 -11.42 23.07 31.55
CA TRP A 720 -11.11 24.42 31.07
C TRP A 720 -12.29 25.12 30.36
N LEU A 721 -12.04 26.21 29.62
CA LEU A 721 -13.09 26.98 28.92
C LEU A 721 -13.35 26.46 27.50
N ALA A 722 -14.48 26.82 26.91
CA ALA A 722 -14.78 26.57 25.49
C ALA A 722 -15.46 27.76 24.81
N VAL A 723 -15.29 27.85 23.49
CA VAL A 723 -16.18 28.64 22.62
C VAL A 723 -17.50 27.87 22.47
N PRO A 724 -18.67 28.46 22.78
CA PRO A 724 -19.97 27.79 22.70
C PRO A 724 -20.24 27.14 21.34
N PHE A 725 -20.93 26.01 21.31
CA PHE A 725 -21.27 25.34 20.05
C PHE A 725 -22.20 26.19 19.16
N SER A 726 -23.03 27.04 19.76
CA SER A 726 -23.87 28.01 19.06
C SER A 726 -23.07 29.06 18.26
N ASP A 727 -21.85 29.42 18.68
CA ASP A 727 -21.01 30.39 17.97
C ASP A 727 -20.13 29.71 16.91
N ALA A 728 -20.78 29.17 15.88
CA ALA A 728 -20.11 28.48 14.78
C ALA A 728 -19.16 29.40 13.98
N GLU A 729 -19.47 30.69 13.91
CA GLU A 729 -18.69 31.67 13.14
C GLU A 729 -17.39 32.04 13.86
N ALA A 730 -17.39 32.20 15.20
CA ALA A 730 -16.14 32.34 15.95
C ALA A 730 -15.24 31.11 15.83
N ARG A 731 -15.79 29.88 15.95
CA ARG A 731 -14.99 28.65 15.79
C ARG A 731 -14.36 28.53 14.39
N LYS A 732 -15.15 28.84 13.35
CA LYS A 732 -14.70 28.88 11.95
C LYS A 732 -13.59 29.92 11.74
N ASN A 733 -13.77 31.14 12.23
CA ASN A 733 -12.78 32.21 12.04
C ASN A 733 -11.50 31.99 12.85
N LEU A 734 -11.57 31.42 14.05
CA LEU A 734 -10.38 30.97 14.79
C LEU A 734 -9.61 29.88 14.04
N LYS A 735 -10.32 28.89 13.47
CA LYS A 735 -9.70 27.81 12.66
C LYS A 735 -8.96 28.37 11.44
N GLN A 736 -9.54 29.36 10.76
CA GLN A 736 -8.91 30.04 9.61
C GLN A 736 -7.73 30.94 10.02
N LEU A 737 -7.91 31.77 11.07
CA LEU A 737 -6.89 32.71 11.56
C LEU A 737 -5.58 32.01 11.94
N PHE A 738 -5.69 30.89 12.66
CA PHE A 738 -4.54 30.07 13.07
C PHE A 738 -4.16 28.99 12.04
N LYS A 739 -4.76 29.01 10.84
CA LYS A 739 -4.47 28.12 9.69
C LYS A 739 -4.50 26.62 10.04
N VAL A 740 -5.45 26.21 10.88
CA VAL A 740 -5.51 24.85 11.45
C VAL A 740 -5.98 23.82 10.41
N ARG A 741 -5.00 23.11 9.82
CA ARG A 741 -5.23 22.10 8.77
C ARG A 741 -5.65 20.72 9.29
N ALA A 742 -5.25 20.35 10.51
CA ALA A 742 -5.54 19.04 11.11
C ALA A 742 -5.71 19.16 12.64
N ILE A 743 -6.39 18.18 13.25
CA ILE A 743 -6.62 18.10 14.71
C ILE A 743 -6.10 16.76 15.27
N PRO A 744 -5.64 16.68 16.54
CA PRO A 744 -5.61 17.77 17.54
C PRO A 744 -4.57 18.85 17.19
N HIS A 745 -4.91 20.10 17.48
CA HIS A 745 -4.00 21.24 17.37
C HIS A 745 -4.07 22.07 18.65
N LEU A 746 -2.94 22.62 19.09
CA LEU A 746 -2.86 23.41 20.32
C LEU A 746 -1.91 24.59 20.08
N VAL A 747 -2.49 25.77 19.91
CA VAL A 747 -1.75 27.02 19.77
C VAL A 747 -1.63 27.65 21.14
N ILE A 748 -0.40 27.97 21.57
CA ILE A 748 -0.15 28.67 22.83
C ILE A 748 0.07 30.15 22.55
N LEU A 749 -0.69 31.01 23.24
CA LEU A 749 -0.58 32.47 23.21
C LEU A 749 -0.01 32.99 24.54
N ASP A 750 0.72 34.11 24.51
CA ASP A 750 1.04 34.88 25.71
C ASP A 750 -0.11 35.80 26.16
N GLY A 751 0.06 36.47 27.31
CA GLY A 751 -0.92 37.40 27.89
C GLY A 751 -1.28 38.61 27.04
N THR A 752 -0.58 38.87 25.92
CA THR A 752 -0.94 39.89 24.93
C THR A 752 -1.79 39.34 23.78
N GLY A 753 -1.90 38.00 23.67
CA GLY A 753 -2.50 37.28 22.56
C GLY A 753 -1.53 36.99 21.41
N LYS A 754 -0.22 37.16 21.60
CA LYS A 754 0.81 36.82 20.61
C LYS A 754 1.12 35.32 20.69
N VAL A 755 1.27 34.67 19.54
CA VAL A 755 1.63 33.24 19.46
C VAL A 755 3.04 33.00 20.02
N LEU A 756 3.13 32.11 21.02
CA LEU A 756 4.36 31.52 21.52
C LEU A 756 4.72 30.25 20.74
N SER A 757 3.74 29.40 20.41
CA SER A 757 3.95 28.17 19.64
C SER A 757 2.66 27.65 19.00
N ASN A 758 2.76 27.07 17.79
CA ASN A 758 1.68 26.25 17.19
C ASN A 758 1.87 24.74 17.45
N ASP A 759 2.98 24.36 18.10
CA ASP A 759 3.39 22.96 18.32
C ASP A 759 3.06 22.45 19.73
N GLY A 760 2.08 23.06 20.41
CA GLY A 760 1.72 22.74 21.80
C GLY A 760 1.41 21.26 22.03
N VAL A 761 0.81 20.57 21.04
CA VAL A 761 0.55 19.12 21.07
C VAL A 761 1.85 18.32 21.19
N LYS A 762 2.93 18.73 20.52
CA LYS A 762 4.25 18.07 20.62
C LYS A 762 4.87 18.35 21.99
N PHE A 763 4.80 19.58 22.47
CA PHE A 763 5.40 19.98 23.75
C PHE A 763 4.76 19.24 24.93
N ILE A 764 3.42 19.14 24.96
CA ILE A 764 2.70 18.34 25.98
C ILE A 764 2.99 16.84 25.83
N LYS A 765 3.06 16.30 24.60
CA LYS A 765 3.37 14.88 24.40
C LYS A 765 4.80 14.48 24.80
N HIS A 766 5.76 15.41 24.74
CA HIS A 766 7.18 15.14 24.99
C HIS A 766 7.62 15.52 26.41
N PHE A 767 7.21 16.70 26.91
CA PHE A 767 7.64 17.24 28.21
C PHE A 767 6.50 17.37 29.24
N GLY A 768 5.26 16.99 28.89
CA GLY A 768 4.11 17.09 29.80
C GLY A 768 3.90 18.50 30.38
N PRO A 769 3.57 18.64 31.68
CA PRO A 769 3.38 19.95 32.31
C PRO A 769 4.69 20.75 32.46
N GLU A 770 5.86 20.11 32.43
CA GLU A 770 7.15 20.79 32.61
C GLU A 770 7.44 21.79 31.49
N ALA A 771 6.82 21.60 30.32
CA ALA A 771 6.87 22.51 29.18
C ALA A 771 6.48 23.95 29.51
N TYR A 772 5.61 24.17 30.51
CA TYR A 772 5.17 25.49 30.95
C TYR A 772 6.35 26.38 31.39
N PRO A 773 6.45 27.66 30.98
CA PRO A 773 5.43 28.50 30.30
C PRO A 773 5.42 28.42 28.76
N PHE A 774 5.89 27.33 28.16
CA PHE A 774 5.92 27.08 26.70
C PHE A 774 6.74 28.08 25.87
N THR A 775 7.56 28.90 26.52
CA THR A 775 8.51 29.80 25.85
C THR A 775 9.64 29.00 25.20
N SER A 776 10.20 29.52 24.11
CA SER A 776 11.35 28.92 23.43
C SER A 776 12.54 28.68 24.37
N GLU A 777 12.72 29.56 25.36
CA GLU A 777 13.74 29.45 26.40
C GLU A 777 13.51 28.23 27.30
N ARG A 778 12.30 28.03 27.82
CA ARG A 778 11.97 26.86 28.66
C ARG A 778 12.06 25.55 27.90
N ILE A 779 11.55 25.51 26.67
CA ILE A 779 11.61 24.30 25.82
C ILE A 779 13.06 23.96 25.43
N ASN A 780 13.92 24.95 25.23
CA ASN A 780 15.35 24.70 25.00
C ASN A 780 16.09 24.30 26.29
N TYR A 781 15.72 24.85 27.45
CA TYR A 781 16.24 24.42 28.75
C TYR A 781 15.94 22.95 29.04
N LEU A 782 14.70 22.49 28.79
CA LEU A 782 14.30 21.09 28.96
C LEU A 782 15.10 20.13 28.05
N ARG A 783 15.34 20.51 26.79
CA ARG A 783 16.22 19.76 25.88
C ARG A 783 17.65 19.64 26.42
N LEU A 784 18.18 20.74 26.97
CA LEU A 784 19.50 20.74 27.63
C LEU A 784 19.52 19.88 28.91
N GLU A 785 18.40 19.72 29.60
CA GLU A 785 18.26 18.76 30.72
C GLU A 785 18.17 17.31 30.23
N GLU A 786 17.47 17.01 29.13
CA GLU A 786 17.50 15.69 28.50
C GLU A 786 18.90 15.31 27.99
N GLU A 787 19.63 16.27 27.41
CA GLU A 787 21.02 16.09 26.98
C GLU A 787 21.92 15.80 28.18
N ARG A 788 21.83 16.57 29.26
CA ARG A 788 22.57 16.30 30.52
C ARG A 788 22.18 14.98 31.18
N ALA A 789 20.92 14.55 31.07
CA ALA A 789 20.47 13.25 31.57
C ALA A 789 21.08 12.09 30.76
N LYS A 790 21.28 12.29 29.44
CA LYS A 790 22.01 11.37 28.55
C LYS A 790 23.52 11.38 28.82
N GLU A 791 24.12 12.52 29.18
CA GLU A 791 25.53 12.60 29.64
C GLU A 791 25.74 11.85 30.97
N ASN A 792 24.79 11.96 31.90
CA ASN A 792 24.82 11.35 33.23
C ASN A 792 24.04 10.02 33.29
N GLN A 793 24.00 9.28 32.17
CA GLN A 793 23.31 8.00 32.07
C GLN A 793 23.95 6.93 32.97
N SER A 794 23.13 6.15 33.68
CA SER A 794 23.55 5.04 34.55
C SER A 794 22.49 3.94 34.62
N LEU A 795 22.88 2.73 35.06
CA LEU A 795 21.92 1.62 35.23
C LEU A 795 20.79 1.99 36.19
N ARG A 796 21.09 2.74 37.27
CA ARG A 796 20.07 3.20 38.21
C ARG A 796 19.13 4.24 37.59
N SER A 797 19.64 5.26 36.87
CA SER A 797 18.78 6.29 36.26
C SER A 797 17.92 5.77 35.09
N LEU A 798 18.28 4.63 34.50
CA LEU A 798 17.48 3.92 33.51
C LEU A 798 16.50 2.91 34.12
N LEU A 799 16.94 2.06 35.05
CA LEU A 799 16.16 0.92 35.51
C LEU A 799 15.37 1.16 36.79
N VAL A 800 15.72 2.13 37.65
CA VAL A 800 14.94 2.51 38.84
C VAL A 800 13.87 3.53 38.44
N TYR A 801 12.66 3.39 38.98
CA TYR A 801 11.55 4.32 38.75
C TYR A 801 10.72 4.49 40.03
N GLY A 802 10.51 5.75 40.45
CA GLY A 802 9.90 6.05 41.74
C GLY A 802 10.61 5.36 42.90
N SER A 803 9.86 4.63 43.72
CA SER A 803 10.37 3.81 44.83
C SER A 803 10.74 2.37 44.44
N ARG A 804 10.63 1.98 43.16
CA ARG A 804 10.78 0.61 42.70
C ARG A 804 12.19 0.39 42.13
N ASP A 805 12.98 -0.47 42.78
CA ASP A 805 14.40 -0.67 42.52
C ASP A 805 14.80 -2.13 42.18
N PHE A 806 13.81 -2.98 41.86
CA PHE A 806 14.01 -4.38 41.49
C PHE A 806 13.49 -4.70 40.07
N LEU A 807 14.10 -5.70 39.45
CA LEU A 807 13.63 -6.43 38.28
C LEU A 807 13.03 -7.78 38.70
N ILE A 808 12.38 -8.48 37.77
CA ILE A 808 11.88 -9.84 37.98
C ILE A 808 12.66 -10.86 37.14
N LEU A 809 12.78 -12.07 37.69
CA LEU A 809 13.18 -13.32 37.06
C LEU A 809 12.01 -14.32 37.21
N ASN A 810 12.08 -15.47 36.53
CA ASN A 810 11.06 -16.53 36.52
C ASN A 810 10.55 -16.86 37.94
N GLU A 811 9.24 -17.19 38.04
CA GLU A 811 8.47 -17.24 39.30
C GLU A 811 8.36 -15.89 40.05
N GLU A 812 8.41 -14.77 39.31
CA GLU A 812 8.39 -13.38 39.80
C GLU A 812 9.46 -13.05 40.87
N LYS A 813 10.56 -13.82 40.89
CA LYS A 813 11.67 -13.62 41.82
C LYS A 813 12.31 -12.25 41.61
N LYS A 814 12.33 -11.43 42.66
CA LYS A 814 12.88 -10.06 42.62
C LYS A 814 14.40 -10.07 42.71
N ILE A 815 15.03 -9.28 41.85
CA ILE A 815 16.49 -9.05 41.76
C ILE A 815 16.72 -7.54 41.79
N PHE A 816 17.55 -7.02 42.69
CA PHE A 816 17.76 -5.57 42.82
C PHE A 816 18.61 -5.01 41.68
N VAL A 817 18.33 -3.77 41.24
CA VAL A 817 19.10 -3.10 40.17
C VAL A 817 20.58 -2.92 40.56
N SER A 818 20.92 -2.88 41.86
CA SER A 818 22.30 -2.89 42.33
C SER A 818 23.04 -4.21 42.08
N GLU A 819 22.33 -5.33 41.86
CA GLU A 819 22.92 -6.61 41.43
C GLU A 819 23.31 -6.62 39.93
N LEU A 820 23.07 -5.50 39.22
CA LEU A 820 23.53 -5.26 37.85
C LEU A 820 24.73 -4.32 37.76
N GLU A 821 25.06 -3.61 38.84
CA GLU A 821 26.17 -2.65 38.84
C GLU A 821 27.50 -3.38 38.55
N GLY A 822 28.22 -2.93 37.53
CA GLY A 822 29.41 -3.63 37.01
C GLY A 822 29.15 -4.68 35.92
N LYS A 823 27.90 -4.96 35.54
CA LYS A 823 27.55 -5.85 34.40
C LYS A 823 27.30 -5.05 33.12
N THR A 824 27.66 -5.63 31.98
CA THR A 824 27.13 -5.22 30.66
C THR A 824 25.67 -5.69 30.58
N VAL A 825 24.73 -4.76 30.41
CA VAL A 825 23.28 -5.06 30.44
C VAL A 825 22.67 -4.75 29.08
N CYS A 826 21.96 -5.71 28.47
CA CYS A 826 21.17 -5.45 27.28
C CYS A 826 19.69 -5.22 27.61
N LEU A 827 19.11 -4.12 27.15
CA LEU A 827 17.67 -3.88 27.19
C LEU A 827 17.05 -4.43 25.90
N TYR A 828 16.24 -5.48 26.01
CA TYR A 828 15.57 -6.12 24.87
C TYR A 828 14.13 -5.60 24.77
N PHE A 829 13.81 -4.88 23.69
CA PHE A 829 12.46 -4.41 23.39
C PHE A 829 11.78 -5.41 22.46
N GLY A 830 10.71 -6.05 22.94
CA GLY A 830 10.07 -7.18 22.26
C GLY A 830 8.65 -7.48 22.77
N THR A 831 7.97 -8.35 22.02
CA THR A 831 6.64 -8.89 22.30
C THR A 831 6.56 -10.33 21.79
N GLY A 832 5.83 -11.21 22.47
CA GLY A 832 5.60 -12.59 22.05
C GLY A 832 4.84 -12.70 20.72
N THR A 833 4.03 -11.70 20.40
CA THR A 833 3.12 -11.71 19.25
C THR A 833 3.80 -11.47 17.89
N HIS A 834 5.02 -10.94 17.88
CA HIS A 834 5.71 -10.49 16.66
C HIS A 834 6.71 -11.52 16.12
N ARG A 835 6.49 -12.01 14.90
CA ARG A 835 7.34 -13.03 14.24
C ARG A 835 8.84 -12.71 14.23
N GLY A 836 9.21 -11.44 14.07
CA GLY A 836 10.62 -11.02 14.14
C GLY A 836 11.22 -11.11 15.55
N CYS A 837 10.40 -10.89 16.59
CA CYS A 837 10.83 -11.01 17.98
C CYS A 837 10.92 -12.48 18.41
N ILE A 838 9.98 -13.33 17.99
CA ILE A 838 10.03 -14.80 18.20
C ILE A 838 11.37 -15.37 17.64
N ASN A 839 11.66 -15.11 16.36
CA ASN A 839 12.87 -15.61 15.72
C ASN A 839 14.16 -15.10 16.40
N PHE A 840 14.21 -13.82 16.78
CA PHE A 840 15.39 -13.24 17.43
C PHE A 840 15.57 -13.71 18.89
N THR A 841 14.49 -13.95 19.62
CA THR A 841 14.52 -14.47 21.00
C THR A 841 15.28 -15.79 21.07
N LEU A 842 15.02 -16.71 20.15
CA LEU A 842 15.74 -17.99 20.05
C LEU A 842 17.25 -17.77 19.90
N LYS A 843 17.66 -16.84 19.04
CA LYS A 843 19.09 -16.55 18.82
C LYS A 843 19.74 -15.81 19.99
N LEU A 844 19.00 -14.93 20.65
CA LEU A 844 19.46 -14.21 21.84
C LEU A 844 19.62 -15.17 23.04
N ALA A 845 18.78 -16.20 23.16
CA ALA A 845 18.90 -17.26 24.17
C ALA A 845 20.20 -18.07 24.02
N GLU A 846 20.58 -18.48 22.80
CA GLU A 846 21.88 -19.14 22.56
C GLU A 846 23.08 -18.30 23.05
N VAL A 847 23.00 -16.98 22.87
CA VAL A 847 24.08 -16.05 23.26
C VAL A 847 24.08 -15.81 24.77
N TYR A 848 22.90 -15.68 25.39
CA TYR A 848 22.79 -15.58 26.85
C TYR A 848 23.33 -16.83 27.56
N GLU A 849 22.99 -18.03 27.07
CA GLU A 849 23.44 -19.30 27.67
C GLU A 849 24.96 -19.46 27.72
N LYS A 850 25.69 -18.83 26.79
CA LYS A 850 27.16 -18.79 26.77
C LYS A 850 27.75 -17.65 27.60
N LEU A 851 27.09 -16.49 27.64
CA LEU A 851 27.62 -15.29 28.28
C LEU A 851 27.23 -15.16 29.76
N LYS A 852 26.16 -15.81 30.22
CA LYS A 852 25.72 -15.77 31.63
C LYS A 852 26.87 -16.11 32.59
N GLY A 853 27.03 -15.30 33.63
CA GLY A 853 28.17 -15.35 34.54
C GLY A 853 29.39 -14.52 34.14
N ASN A 854 29.55 -14.10 32.89
CA ASN A 854 30.66 -13.23 32.43
C ASN A 854 30.35 -11.74 32.64
N ASN A 855 29.73 -11.37 33.77
CA ASN A 855 29.21 -10.01 34.03
C ASN A 855 28.31 -9.49 32.89
N PHE A 856 27.44 -10.35 32.36
CA PHE A 856 26.47 -10.06 31.31
C PHE A 856 25.05 -10.32 31.82
N GLU A 857 24.09 -9.47 31.45
CA GLU A 857 22.67 -9.65 31.77
C GLU A 857 21.77 -9.14 30.65
N ILE A 858 20.56 -9.68 30.55
CA ILE A 858 19.51 -9.19 29.63
C ILE A 858 18.27 -8.81 30.45
N VAL A 859 17.64 -7.70 30.07
CA VAL A 859 16.41 -7.16 30.67
C VAL A 859 15.38 -6.95 29.57
N LEU A 860 14.31 -7.75 29.59
CA LEU A 860 13.15 -7.59 28.72
C LEU A 860 12.37 -6.33 29.12
N ILE A 861 12.20 -5.44 28.13
CA ILE A 861 11.26 -4.32 28.11
C ILE A 861 10.08 -4.79 27.23
N SER A 862 9.12 -5.46 27.86
CA SER A 862 7.95 -6.00 27.16
C SER A 862 7.08 -4.88 26.58
N LEU A 863 6.58 -5.12 25.37
CA LEU A 863 5.62 -4.29 24.65
C LEU A 863 4.24 -4.97 24.54
N ASP A 864 4.02 -6.03 25.32
CA ASP A 864 2.78 -6.81 25.29
C ASP A 864 1.67 -6.07 26.06
N GLU A 865 0.49 -5.93 25.47
CA GLU A 865 -0.64 -5.23 26.11
C GLU A 865 -1.36 -6.11 27.17
N LYS A 866 -1.16 -7.44 27.09
CA LYS A 866 -1.75 -8.49 27.93
C LYS A 866 -0.71 -9.20 28.79
N TYR A 867 -1.12 -9.63 29.99
CA TYR A 867 -0.21 -10.30 30.93
C TYR A 867 0.12 -11.72 30.46
N GLU A 868 -0.80 -12.35 29.74
CA GLU A 868 -0.69 -13.70 29.18
C GLU A 868 0.41 -13.77 28.11
N ASP A 869 0.35 -12.87 27.12
CA ASP A 869 1.36 -12.75 26.04
C ASP A 869 2.76 -12.44 26.62
N PHE A 870 2.82 -11.54 27.61
CA PHE A 870 4.04 -11.26 28.37
C PHE A 870 4.56 -12.51 29.09
N LYS A 871 3.68 -13.21 29.82
CA LYS A 871 4.03 -14.32 30.69
C LYS A 871 4.52 -15.53 29.90
N GLU A 872 3.82 -15.94 28.84
CA GLU A 872 4.24 -17.04 27.97
C GLU A 872 5.63 -16.76 27.37
N SER A 873 5.85 -15.51 26.93
CA SER A 873 7.16 -15.06 26.43
C SER A 873 8.24 -15.10 27.51
N PHE A 874 7.93 -14.61 28.72
CA PHE A 874 8.90 -14.44 29.80
C PHE A 874 9.26 -15.75 30.49
N GLU A 875 8.30 -16.66 30.74
CA GLU A 875 8.56 -17.98 31.31
C GLU A 875 9.42 -18.87 30.37
N ALA A 876 9.37 -18.60 29.06
CA ALA A 876 10.23 -19.24 28.06
C ALA A 876 11.66 -18.65 27.98
N MET A 877 11.96 -17.57 28.70
CA MET A 877 13.26 -16.87 28.66
C MET A 877 14.13 -17.17 29.91
N PRO A 878 15.47 -17.12 29.77
CA PRO A 878 16.41 -17.40 30.87
C PRO A 878 16.86 -16.15 31.65
N TRP A 879 16.34 -14.96 31.35
CA TRP A 879 16.86 -13.65 31.78
C TRP A 879 15.83 -12.77 32.51
N LEU A 880 16.19 -11.55 32.87
CA LEU A 880 15.35 -10.64 33.65
C LEU A 880 14.31 -9.88 32.80
N ALA A 881 13.30 -9.32 33.45
CA ALA A 881 12.37 -8.36 32.86
C ALA A 881 12.07 -7.18 33.80
N LEU A 882 11.58 -6.07 33.24
CA LEU A 882 10.74 -5.16 34.02
C LEU A 882 9.41 -5.84 34.38
N PRO A 883 8.81 -5.53 35.55
CA PRO A 883 7.45 -5.97 35.86
C PRO A 883 6.45 -5.57 34.77
N PHE A 884 5.44 -6.41 34.55
CA PHE A 884 4.38 -6.12 33.59
C PHE A 884 3.68 -4.80 33.91
N LYS A 885 3.51 -3.95 32.88
CA LYS A 885 2.97 -2.57 33.00
C LYS A 885 3.73 -1.65 33.98
N ASP A 886 5.02 -1.89 34.22
CA ASP A 886 5.91 -0.91 34.86
C ASP A 886 5.94 0.40 34.03
N LYS A 887 5.61 1.54 34.65
CA LYS A 887 5.62 2.87 34.00
C LYS A 887 6.98 3.24 33.41
N ASN A 888 8.06 2.61 33.87
CA ASN A 888 9.39 2.80 33.30
C ASN A 888 9.51 2.27 31.86
N CYS A 889 8.67 1.31 31.43
CA CYS A 889 8.65 0.82 30.05
C CYS A 889 8.35 1.95 29.04
N GLU A 890 7.27 2.72 29.24
CA GLU A 890 6.93 3.88 28.39
C GLU A 890 8.07 4.90 28.34
N ARG A 891 8.70 5.19 29.50
CA ARG A 891 9.84 6.11 29.58
C ARG A 891 11.04 5.62 28.77
N LEU A 892 11.37 4.33 28.84
CA LEU A 892 12.50 3.74 28.13
C LEU A 892 12.24 3.64 26.61
N ILE A 893 11.01 3.31 26.21
CA ILE A 893 10.54 3.33 24.81
C ILE A 893 10.75 4.72 24.18
N GLN A 894 10.41 5.78 24.92
CA GLN A 894 10.62 7.17 24.49
C GLN A 894 12.10 7.56 24.51
N TYR A 895 12.82 7.29 25.60
CA TYR A 895 14.22 7.68 25.82
C TYR A 895 15.18 7.07 24.78
N PHE A 896 14.92 5.84 24.33
CA PHE A 896 15.69 5.15 23.30
C PHE A 896 15.09 5.25 21.89
N GLU A 897 14.10 6.14 21.70
CA GLU A 897 13.43 6.42 20.42
C GLU A 897 13.02 5.16 19.65
N HIS A 898 12.28 4.26 20.29
CA HIS A 898 11.90 2.97 19.71
C HIS A 898 11.12 3.13 18.39
N LYS A 899 11.60 2.46 17.32
CA LYS A 899 11.10 2.63 15.93
C LYS A 899 10.92 1.33 15.15
N PHE A 900 11.39 0.19 15.66
CA PHE A 900 11.45 -1.08 14.92
C PHE A 900 11.58 -2.27 15.87
N LEU A 901 11.05 -3.42 15.45
CA LEU A 901 11.06 -4.66 16.23
C LEU A 901 11.77 -5.80 15.49
N PRO A 902 12.65 -6.57 16.16
CA PRO A 902 13.17 -6.36 17.53
C PRO A 902 14.14 -5.18 17.64
N GLN A 903 14.37 -4.68 18.87
CA GLN A 903 15.47 -3.77 19.20
C GLN A 903 16.21 -4.25 20.45
N LEU A 904 17.54 -4.17 20.44
CA LEU A 904 18.40 -4.56 21.56
C LEU A 904 19.39 -3.42 21.87
N VAL A 905 19.15 -2.65 22.94
CA VAL A 905 20.10 -1.62 23.41
C VAL A 905 21.14 -2.28 24.30
N VAL A 906 22.43 -1.96 24.16
CA VAL A 906 23.50 -2.47 25.03
C VAL A 906 24.07 -1.36 25.90
N LEU A 907 24.16 -1.61 27.20
CA LEU A 907 24.69 -0.71 28.22
C LEU A 907 26.02 -1.27 28.77
N SER A 908 26.98 -0.39 29.00
CA SER A 908 28.25 -0.71 29.67
C SER A 908 28.08 -0.97 31.17
N PRO A 909 29.10 -1.51 31.86
CA PRO A 909 29.15 -1.66 33.33
C PRO A 909 28.84 -0.40 34.17
N ASP A 910 29.07 0.80 33.64
CA ASP A 910 28.69 2.09 34.26
C ASP A 910 27.29 2.58 33.83
N GLY A 911 26.61 1.86 32.94
CA GLY A 911 25.24 2.09 32.50
C GLY A 911 25.06 3.02 31.30
N LYS A 912 26.15 3.42 30.63
CA LYS A 912 26.11 4.23 29.41
C LYS A 912 25.78 3.38 28.19
N THR A 913 25.15 4.00 27.20
CA THR A 913 24.78 3.30 25.96
C THR A 913 26.03 2.99 25.12
N LEU A 914 26.37 1.70 24.96
CA LEU A 914 27.39 1.23 24.03
C LEU A 914 26.83 1.12 22.61
N GLN A 915 25.60 0.61 22.45
CA GLN A 915 24.94 0.43 21.15
C GLN A 915 23.43 0.67 21.28
N GLN A 916 22.83 1.49 20.41
CA GLN A 916 21.37 1.74 20.40
C GLN A 916 20.55 0.62 19.74
N ASN A 917 21.16 -0.18 18.86
CA ASN A 917 20.56 -1.44 18.39
C ASN A 917 21.66 -2.44 18.00
N ALA A 918 21.82 -3.50 18.78
CA ALA A 918 22.82 -4.55 18.60
C ALA A 918 22.27 -5.85 18.00
N VAL A 919 20.99 -5.90 17.58
CA VAL A 919 20.36 -7.07 16.92
C VAL A 919 21.28 -7.66 15.84
N LYS A 920 21.76 -6.82 14.91
CA LYS A 920 22.66 -7.25 13.82
C LYS A 920 24.03 -7.78 14.30
N PHE A 921 24.54 -7.31 15.44
CA PHE A 921 25.81 -7.80 15.99
C PHE A 921 25.64 -9.16 16.66
N VAL A 922 24.49 -9.40 17.31
CA VAL A 922 24.09 -10.70 17.86
C VAL A 922 23.83 -11.71 16.73
N GLU A 923 23.20 -11.28 15.63
CA GLU A 923 23.01 -12.10 14.43
C GLU A 923 24.33 -12.45 13.71
N GLU A 924 25.25 -11.48 13.56
CA GLU A 924 26.48 -11.63 12.77
C GLU A 924 27.67 -12.25 13.52
N TYR A 925 27.79 -12.01 14.84
CA TYR A 925 28.93 -12.46 15.66
C TYR A 925 28.52 -13.24 16.92
N GLY A 926 27.23 -13.28 17.28
CA GLY A 926 26.75 -14.00 18.46
C GLY A 926 27.42 -13.54 19.76
N ASP A 927 27.90 -14.52 20.53
CA ASP A 927 28.66 -14.35 21.77
C ASP A 927 30.04 -13.73 21.57
N GLU A 928 30.67 -13.87 20.39
CA GLU A 928 31.97 -13.23 20.14
C GLU A 928 31.86 -11.70 20.21
N ALA A 929 30.69 -11.12 19.94
CA ALA A 929 30.40 -9.68 19.99
C ALA A 929 30.69 -9.05 21.36
N PHE A 930 30.59 -9.81 22.46
CA PHE A 930 30.75 -9.32 23.82
C PHE A 930 32.15 -8.70 24.07
N PRO A 931 32.27 -7.54 24.74
CA PRO A 931 31.22 -6.78 25.44
C PRO A 931 30.54 -5.67 24.62
N PHE A 932 30.41 -5.84 23.30
CA PHE A 932 29.72 -4.91 22.37
C PHE A 932 30.30 -3.48 22.30
N THR A 933 31.50 -3.25 22.85
CA THR A 933 32.20 -1.97 22.72
C THR A 933 32.62 -1.72 21.28
N GLN A 934 32.69 -0.45 20.88
CA GLN A 934 33.04 -0.07 19.51
C GLN A 934 34.42 -0.61 19.08
N GLU A 935 35.40 -0.62 19.99
CA GLU A 935 36.72 -1.23 19.76
C GLU A 935 36.63 -2.74 19.53
N LYS A 936 35.84 -3.47 20.34
CA LYS A 936 35.64 -4.92 20.18
C LYS A 936 34.96 -5.23 18.85
N LEU A 937 33.91 -4.51 18.47
CA LEU A 937 33.20 -4.70 17.21
C LEU A 937 34.06 -4.34 16.00
N VAL A 938 34.85 -3.26 16.07
CA VAL A 938 35.87 -2.93 15.05
C VAL A 938 36.96 -4.00 14.98
N THR A 939 37.37 -4.58 16.12
CA THR A 939 38.34 -5.70 16.15
C THR A 939 37.77 -6.96 15.51
N LEU A 940 36.51 -7.31 15.77
CA LEU A 940 35.83 -8.44 15.13
C LEU A 940 35.63 -8.22 13.63
N ALA A 941 35.21 -7.02 13.22
CA ALA A 941 35.11 -6.64 11.83
C ALA A 941 36.48 -6.71 11.13
N ASN A 942 37.56 -6.28 11.79
CA ASN A 942 38.93 -6.38 11.29
C ASN A 942 39.48 -7.81 11.31
N LEU A 943 39.07 -8.68 12.25
CA LEU A 943 39.42 -10.10 12.25
C LEU A 943 38.64 -10.85 11.16
N LYS A 944 37.37 -10.50 10.92
CA LYS A 944 36.56 -10.97 9.79
C LYS A 944 37.16 -10.48 8.46
N LYS A 945 37.59 -9.21 8.36
CA LYS A 945 38.33 -8.69 7.20
C LYS A 945 39.64 -9.47 7.00
N LYS A 946 40.46 -9.64 8.04
CA LYS A 946 41.70 -10.45 7.97
C LYS A 946 41.47 -11.92 7.61
N LYS A 947 40.36 -12.52 8.02
CA LYS A 947 39.94 -13.89 7.65
C LYS A 947 39.39 -13.99 6.22
N LEU A 948 38.99 -12.85 5.62
CA LEU A 948 38.72 -12.66 4.19
C LEU A 948 39.97 -12.26 3.39
N GLU A 949 40.97 -11.63 4.01
CA GLU A 949 42.23 -11.22 3.38
C GLU A 949 43.25 -12.38 3.32
N ALA A 950 43.28 -13.23 4.35
CA ALA A 950 44.20 -14.38 4.46
C ALA A 950 43.65 -15.69 3.83
N GLN A 951 42.51 -15.62 3.12
CA GLN A 951 41.93 -16.78 2.44
C GLN A 951 42.60 -16.98 1.06
N THR A 952 42.90 -18.22 0.68
CA THR A 952 43.23 -18.56 -0.72
C THR A 952 41.95 -18.84 -1.50
N LEU A 953 41.97 -18.75 -2.83
CA LEU A 953 40.81 -19.10 -3.66
C LEU A 953 40.36 -20.56 -3.42
N GLU A 954 41.32 -21.46 -3.22
CA GLU A 954 41.07 -22.86 -2.90
C GLU A 954 40.33 -22.99 -1.56
N SER A 955 40.66 -22.18 -0.54
CA SER A 955 39.92 -22.15 0.74
C SER A 955 38.51 -21.55 0.68
N ILE A 956 38.12 -20.98 -0.47
CA ILE A 956 36.75 -20.54 -0.77
C ILE A 956 35.99 -21.62 -1.54
N LEU A 957 36.65 -22.27 -2.50
CA LEU A 957 35.98 -23.06 -3.56
C LEU A 957 36.31 -24.56 -3.57
N VAL A 958 37.23 -25.07 -2.73
CA VAL A 958 37.52 -26.51 -2.64
C VAL A 958 36.98 -27.09 -1.32
N THR A 959 36.23 -28.17 -1.43
CA THR A 959 35.82 -29.03 -0.30
C THR A 959 36.49 -30.41 -0.42
N ALA A 960 36.32 -31.28 0.57
CA ALA A 960 36.92 -32.62 0.56
C ALA A 960 36.36 -33.55 -0.53
N ASP A 961 35.21 -33.19 -1.10
CA ASP A 961 34.44 -33.94 -2.11
C ASP A 961 34.37 -33.24 -3.49
N ARG A 962 34.60 -31.91 -3.58
CA ARG A 962 34.48 -31.13 -4.82
C ARG A 962 35.58 -30.09 -4.98
N ASP A 963 36.31 -30.19 -6.09
CA ASP A 963 37.43 -29.31 -6.47
C ASP A 963 37.16 -28.48 -7.74
N PHE A 964 35.93 -28.52 -8.29
CA PHE A 964 35.58 -27.92 -9.58
C PHE A 964 34.41 -26.94 -9.49
N VAL A 965 34.31 -26.06 -10.49
CA VAL A 965 33.11 -25.27 -10.85
C VAL A 965 32.63 -25.73 -12.23
N ILE A 966 31.46 -25.28 -12.70
CA ILE A 966 30.94 -25.59 -14.04
C ILE A 966 30.89 -24.35 -14.93
N SER A 967 31.06 -24.53 -16.24
CA SER A 967 30.68 -23.52 -17.24
C SER A 967 29.25 -23.75 -17.72
N ASN A 968 28.69 -22.76 -18.43
CA ASN A 968 27.37 -22.79 -19.05
C ASN A 968 27.13 -24.08 -19.89
N GLY A 969 28.17 -24.61 -20.54
CA GLY A 969 28.13 -25.89 -21.27
C GLY A 969 28.28 -27.16 -20.41
N GLY A 970 28.08 -27.11 -19.09
CA GLY A 970 28.21 -28.24 -18.16
C GLY A 970 29.65 -28.75 -17.94
N LEU A 971 30.65 -28.12 -18.56
CA LEU A 971 32.06 -28.52 -18.48
C LEU A 971 32.64 -28.19 -17.11
N LYS A 972 33.15 -29.23 -16.42
CA LYS A 972 33.82 -29.09 -15.11
C LYS A 972 35.19 -28.44 -15.26
N VAL A 973 35.38 -27.29 -14.60
CA VAL A 973 36.62 -26.51 -14.54
C VAL A 973 37.22 -26.67 -13.15
N PRO A 974 38.38 -27.34 -12.98
CA PRO A 974 39.05 -27.46 -11.69
C PRO A 974 39.49 -26.10 -11.13
N VAL A 975 39.26 -25.86 -9.84
CA VAL A 975 39.52 -24.60 -9.14
C VAL A 975 41.00 -24.21 -9.19
N HIS A 976 41.93 -25.18 -9.22
CA HIS A 976 43.37 -24.90 -9.36
C HIS A 976 43.72 -24.15 -10.66
N LYS A 977 42.86 -24.20 -11.70
CA LYS A 977 43.03 -23.43 -12.95
C LYS A 977 42.52 -21.99 -12.86
N LEU A 978 41.87 -21.64 -11.75
CA LEU A 978 41.36 -20.31 -11.44
C LEU A 978 42.22 -19.59 -10.39
N VAL A 979 43.18 -20.30 -9.75
CA VAL A 979 44.17 -19.68 -8.86
C VAL A 979 45.04 -18.72 -9.68
N GLY A 980 45.17 -17.48 -9.23
CA GLY A 980 45.80 -16.39 -9.99
C GLY A 980 44.84 -15.50 -10.78
N ASN A 981 43.53 -15.81 -10.83
CA ASN A 981 42.53 -14.98 -11.51
C ASN A 981 41.92 -13.90 -10.60
N ASN A 982 41.46 -12.80 -11.20
CA ASN A 982 40.64 -11.79 -10.53
C ASN A 982 39.17 -12.23 -10.59
N ILE A 983 38.57 -12.65 -9.47
CA ILE A 983 37.26 -13.34 -9.50
C ILE A 983 36.18 -12.51 -8.81
N VAL A 984 34.99 -12.39 -9.43
CA VAL A 984 33.79 -11.88 -8.76
C VAL A 984 32.84 -13.02 -8.43
N LEU A 985 32.56 -13.23 -7.15
CA LEU A 985 31.48 -14.10 -6.68
C LEU A 985 30.15 -13.35 -6.82
N TYR A 986 29.19 -13.93 -7.52
CA TYR A 986 27.91 -13.31 -7.85
C TYR A 986 26.74 -14.11 -7.26
N PHE A 987 26.07 -13.56 -6.24
CA PHE A 987 24.91 -14.16 -5.58
C PHE A 987 23.62 -13.58 -6.17
N ALA A 988 22.77 -14.44 -6.73
CA ALA A 988 21.53 -14.04 -7.42
C ALA A 988 20.49 -15.18 -7.46
N ALA A 989 19.27 -14.90 -7.94
CA ALA A 989 18.18 -15.88 -8.13
C ALA A 989 17.15 -15.44 -9.18
N SER A 990 16.36 -16.37 -9.71
CA SER A 990 15.34 -16.18 -10.76
C SER A 990 14.16 -15.32 -10.30
N TRP A 991 13.67 -15.57 -9.09
CA TRP A 991 12.56 -14.86 -8.45
C TRP A 991 12.92 -13.43 -8.00
N SER A 992 14.21 -13.09 -7.98
CA SER A 992 14.69 -11.77 -7.56
C SER A 992 14.69 -10.79 -8.73
N LEU A 993 13.67 -9.92 -8.81
CA LEU A 993 13.61 -8.84 -9.79
C LEU A 993 14.89 -7.96 -9.79
N PRO A 994 15.45 -7.52 -8.64
CA PRO A 994 16.72 -6.82 -8.61
C PRO A 994 17.91 -7.62 -9.20
N SER A 995 17.87 -8.96 -9.13
CA SER A 995 18.91 -9.81 -9.73
C SER A 995 18.82 -9.81 -11.26
N ARG A 996 17.59 -9.87 -11.79
CA ARG A 996 17.31 -9.78 -13.22
C ARG A 996 17.62 -8.41 -13.80
N GLU A 997 17.51 -7.34 -13.01
CA GLU A 997 17.86 -5.96 -13.42
C GLU A 997 19.36 -5.65 -13.38
N PHE A 998 20.11 -6.28 -12.47
CA PHE A 998 21.57 -6.09 -12.37
C PHE A 998 22.36 -7.03 -13.31
N GLN A 999 21.84 -8.23 -13.61
CA GLN A 999 22.51 -9.22 -14.45
C GLN A 999 23.00 -8.65 -15.81
N PRO A 1000 22.19 -7.93 -16.62
CA PRO A 1000 22.67 -7.36 -17.89
C PRO A 1000 23.85 -6.40 -17.71
N LYS A 1001 23.83 -5.57 -16.66
CA LYS A 1001 24.90 -4.62 -16.34
C LYS A 1001 26.20 -5.33 -15.96
N LEU A 1002 26.10 -6.42 -15.19
CA LEU A 1002 27.25 -7.28 -14.88
C LEU A 1002 27.77 -8.01 -16.13
N VAL A 1003 26.90 -8.45 -17.05
CA VAL A 1003 27.30 -9.06 -18.33
C VAL A 1003 28.05 -8.07 -19.22
N THR A 1004 27.60 -6.83 -19.35
CA THR A 1004 28.33 -5.78 -20.08
C THR A 1004 29.69 -5.49 -19.45
N ALA A 1005 29.72 -5.29 -18.13
CA ALA A 1005 30.96 -5.05 -17.40
C ALA A 1005 31.94 -6.23 -17.51
N TYR A 1006 31.46 -7.47 -17.43
CA TYR A 1006 32.28 -8.67 -17.59
C TYR A 1006 32.99 -8.70 -18.94
N HIS A 1007 32.28 -8.50 -20.06
CA HIS A 1007 32.90 -8.50 -21.38
C HIS A 1007 33.95 -7.40 -21.56
N GLU A 1008 33.69 -6.20 -21.04
CA GLU A 1008 34.65 -5.11 -21.07
C GLU A 1008 35.90 -5.35 -20.22
N ILE A 1009 35.73 -5.91 -19.02
CA ILE A 1009 36.85 -6.21 -18.12
C ILE A 1009 37.65 -7.39 -18.66
N LYS A 1010 37.00 -8.51 -19.05
CA LYS A 1010 37.62 -9.71 -19.65
C LYS A 1010 38.45 -9.39 -20.89
N LYS A 1011 38.05 -8.37 -21.66
CA LYS A 1011 38.78 -7.86 -22.84
C LYS A 1011 40.03 -7.04 -22.48
N LYS A 1012 40.06 -6.40 -21.31
CA LYS A 1012 41.22 -5.63 -20.78
C LYS A 1012 42.16 -6.53 -19.98
N ASP A 1013 41.59 -7.51 -19.27
CA ASP A 1013 42.28 -8.48 -18.40
C ASP A 1013 41.63 -9.86 -18.58
N GLY A 1014 42.30 -10.74 -19.32
CA GLY A 1014 41.83 -12.11 -19.56
C GLY A 1014 41.81 -13.01 -18.32
N THR A 1015 42.42 -12.59 -17.21
CA THR A 1015 42.37 -13.29 -15.91
C THR A 1015 41.14 -12.95 -15.09
N PHE A 1016 40.29 -12.00 -15.53
CA PHE A 1016 39.05 -11.70 -14.85
C PHE A 1016 38.04 -12.85 -15.01
N GLU A 1017 37.31 -13.24 -13.97
CA GLU A 1017 36.27 -14.28 -14.05
C GLU A 1017 35.09 -13.97 -13.11
N VAL A 1018 33.91 -14.50 -13.42
CA VAL A 1018 32.73 -14.44 -12.53
C VAL A 1018 32.31 -15.87 -12.16
N ILE A 1019 31.91 -16.07 -10.92
CA ILE A 1019 31.35 -17.34 -10.43
C ILE A 1019 29.97 -17.05 -9.84
N PHE A 1020 28.94 -17.52 -10.54
CA PHE A 1020 27.54 -17.45 -10.11
C PHE A 1020 27.26 -18.46 -8.98
N ILE A 1021 26.54 -17.98 -7.97
CA ILE A 1021 26.12 -18.71 -6.78
C ILE A 1021 24.62 -18.49 -6.63
N SER A 1022 23.83 -19.45 -7.13
CA SER A 1022 22.37 -19.38 -7.11
C SER A 1022 21.80 -19.52 -5.70
N SER A 1023 20.80 -18.68 -5.41
CA SER A 1023 19.90 -18.78 -4.24
C SER A 1023 18.51 -19.29 -4.63
N ASP A 1024 18.40 -19.95 -5.77
CA ASP A 1024 17.18 -20.62 -6.24
C ASP A 1024 16.90 -21.87 -5.41
N GLN A 1025 15.61 -22.17 -5.22
CA GLN A 1025 15.16 -23.32 -4.44
C GLN A 1025 15.09 -24.60 -5.27
N ASP A 1026 15.24 -24.50 -6.60
CA ASP A 1026 15.09 -25.57 -7.58
C ASP A 1026 16.16 -25.50 -8.69
N GLU A 1027 16.45 -26.65 -9.32
CA GLU A 1027 17.44 -26.74 -10.40
C GLU A 1027 17.00 -26.11 -11.74
N PRO A 1028 15.71 -26.20 -12.17
CA PRO A 1028 15.22 -25.49 -13.36
C PRO A 1028 15.46 -23.97 -13.33
N SER A 1029 15.15 -23.27 -12.24
CA SER A 1029 15.43 -21.84 -12.05
C SER A 1029 16.91 -21.51 -12.19
N PHE A 1030 17.77 -22.30 -11.55
CA PHE A 1030 19.22 -22.17 -11.68
C PHE A 1030 19.65 -22.27 -13.15
N ASN A 1031 19.20 -23.32 -13.84
CA ASN A 1031 19.60 -23.57 -15.23
C ASN A 1031 19.05 -22.51 -16.19
N ASN A 1032 17.81 -22.06 -16.01
CA ASN A 1032 17.17 -20.98 -16.78
C ASN A 1032 17.99 -19.67 -16.71
N ILE A 1033 18.45 -19.29 -15.51
CA ILE A 1033 19.30 -18.11 -15.30
C ILE A 1033 20.73 -18.38 -15.81
N PHE A 1034 21.35 -19.50 -15.45
CA PHE A 1034 22.76 -19.79 -15.75
C PHE A 1034 23.03 -20.00 -17.24
N SER A 1035 22.08 -20.56 -18.01
CA SER A 1035 22.22 -20.74 -19.47
C SER A 1035 22.38 -19.41 -20.22
N SER A 1036 21.98 -18.28 -19.62
CA SER A 1036 22.15 -16.94 -20.18
C SER A 1036 23.47 -16.24 -19.80
N MET A 1037 24.32 -16.88 -18.98
CA MET A 1037 25.51 -16.25 -18.40
C MET A 1037 26.82 -16.59 -19.14
N PRO A 1038 27.74 -15.62 -19.33
CA PRO A 1038 29.00 -15.81 -20.08
C PRO A 1038 30.19 -16.29 -19.22
N TRP A 1039 29.90 -16.81 -18.03
CA TRP A 1039 30.87 -17.07 -16.95
C TRP A 1039 30.62 -18.43 -16.26
N LEU A 1040 31.29 -18.68 -15.13
CA LEU A 1040 31.24 -19.96 -14.41
C LEU A 1040 30.17 -19.95 -13.30
N ALA A 1041 29.80 -21.12 -12.76
CA ALA A 1041 28.94 -21.24 -11.59
C ALA A 1041 29.37 -22.40 -10.68
N LEU A 1042 28.93 -22.35 -9.42
CA LEU A 1042 28.78 -23.57 -8.63
C LEU A 1042 27.61 -24.40 -9.20
N PRO A 1043 27.69 -25.74 -9.23
CA PRO A 1043 26.54 -26.59 -9.52
C PRO A 1043 25.34 -26.31 -8.60
N TYR A 1044 24.14 -26.64 -9.04
CA TYR A 1044 22.95 -26.50 -8.20
C TYR A 1044 22.98 -27.47 -6.99
N ASP A 1045 23.42 -28.71 -7.17
CA ASP A 1045 23.49 -29.73 -6.11
C ASP A 1045 24.61 -29.51 -5.06
N ASP A 1046 25.14 -28.29 -4.96
CA ASP A 1046 26.40 -28.00 -4.30
C ASP A 1046 26.26 -27.27 -2.94
N GLU A 1047 26.67 -27.92 -1.87
CA GLU A 1047 26.63 -27.36 -0.51
C GLU A 1047 27.49 -26.10 -0.35
N ARG A 1048 28.49 -25.89 -1.23
CA ARG A 1048 29.29 -24.65 -1.22
C ARG A 1048 28.42 -23.41 -1.42
N ARG A 1049 27.25 -23.50 -2.10
CA ARG A 1049 26.29 -22.38 -2.21
C ARG A 1049 25.86 -21.87 -0.83
N SER A 1050 25.29 -22.76 -0.02
CA SER A 1050 24.79 -22.44 1.32
C SER A 1050 25.89 -22.14 2.35
N PHE A 1051 27.12 -22.64 2.13
CA PHE A 1051 28.29 -22.22 2.91
C PHE A 1051 28.71 -20.78 2.58
N LEU A 1052 28.84 -20.43 1.30
CA LEU A 1052 29.32 -19.11 0.87
C LEU A 1052 28.33 -17.99 1.19
N SER A 1053 27.02 -18.22 1.03
CA SER A 1053 26.00 -17.21 1.40
C SER A 1053 26.03 -16.89 2.90
N ARG A 1054 26.32 -17.89 3.76
CA ARG A 1054 26.54 -17.66 5.20
C ARG A 1054 27.89 -16.98 5.47
N ARG A 1055 28.98 -17.43 4.82
CA ARG A 1055 30.34 -16.88 4.99
C ARG A 1055 30.40 -15.37 4.70
N PHE A 1056 29.73 -14.94 3.63
CA PHE A 1056 29.71 -13.54 3.19
C PHE A 1056 28.53 -12.72 3.75
N ASN A 1057 27.72 -13.30 4.64
CA ASN A 1057 26.55 -12.65 5.26
C ASN A 1057 25.57 -12.05 4.22
N ILE A 1058 25.12 -12.88 3.28
CA ILE A 1058 24.23 -12.49 2.18
C ILE A 1058 22.78 -12.40 2.71
N VAL A 1059 22.41 -11.23 3.25
CA VAL A 1059 21.06 -10.93 3.78
C VAL A 1059 20.05 -10.55 2.67
N GLY A 1060 20.51 -10.38 1.43
CA GLY A 1060 19.68 -10.11 0.26
C GLY A 1060 20.47 -10.24 -1.04
N ILE A 1061 19.77 -10.23 -2.17
CA ILE A 1061 20.34 -10.43 -3.51
C ILE A 1061 19.79 -9.41 -4.52
N PRO A 1062 20.57 -9.03 -5.56
CA PRO A 1062 21.89 -9.54 -5.92
C PRO A 1062 23.02 -8.87 -5.15
N VAL A 1063 24.11 -9.63 -4.94
CA VAL A 1063 25.37 -9.18 -4.35
C VAL A 1063 26.55 -9.66 -5.19
N ALA A 1064 27.56 -8.80 -5.37
CA ALA A 1064 28.78 -9.11 -6.10
C ALA A 1064 30.01 -8.78 -5.24
N ILE A 1065 30.96 -9.72 -5.14
CA ILE A 1065 32.14 -9.63 -4.26
C ILE A 1065 33.42 -9.97 -5.05
N ALA A 1066 34.36 -9.04 -5.12
CA ALA A 1066 35.64 -9.21 -5.80
C ALA A 1066 36.67 -9.91 -4.90
N ILE A 1067 37.41 -10.84 -5.50
CA ILE A 1067 38.43 -11.72 -4.94
C ILE A 1067 39.70 -11.54 -5.80
N SER A 1068 40.86 -11.40 -5.15
CA SER A 1068 42.14 -11.19 -5.83
C SER A 1068 42.74 -12.50 -6.38
N PRO A 1069 43.76 -12.44 -7.25
CA PRO A 1069 44.58 -13.58 -7.67
C PRO A 1069 45.09 -14.45 -6.52
N ASN A 1070 45.29 -13.87 -5.34
CA ASN A 1070 45.79 -14.55 -4.14
C ASN A 1070 44.65 -15.15 -3.27
N GLY A 1071 43.38 -14.91 -3.61
CA GLY A 1071 42.19 -15.32 -2.86
C GLY A 1071 41.63 -14.26 -1.90
N CYS A 1072 42.35 -13.18 -1.63
CA CYS A 1072 41.93 -12.11 -0.72
C CYS A 1072 40.65 -11.43 -1.23
N THR A 1073 39.63 -11.20 -0.41
CA THR A 1073 38.51 -10.32 -0.81
C THR A 1073 39.00 -8.88 -1.00
N VAL A 1074 38.83 -8.35 -2.21
CA VAL A 1074 39.20 -6.98 -2.61
C VAL A 1074 38.10 -5.99 -2.27
N ASN A 1075 36.83 -6.34 -2.56
CA ASN A 1075 35.70 -5.45 -2.41
C ASN A 1075 34.37 -6.20 -2.29
N THR A 1076 33.45 -5.74 -1.43
CA THR A 1076 32.09 -6.33 -1.25
C THR A 1076 30.98 -5.47 -1.83
N GLN A 1077 31.29 -4.29 -2.38
CA GLN A 1077 30.35 -3.33 -2.97
C GLN A 1077 30.47 -3.28 -4.51
N VAL A 1078 30.92 -4.38 -5.13
CA VAL A 1078 31.17 -4.45 -6.59
C VAL A 1078 29.91 -4.10 -7.38
N ARG A 1079 28.73 -4.47 -6.85
CA ARG A 1079 27.44 -4.10 -7.45
C ARG A 1079 27.28 -2.59 -7.58
N GLN A 1080 27.37 -1.84 -6.49
CA GLN A 1080 27.19 -0.39 -6.48
C GLN A 1080 28.26 0.30 -7.33
N LEU A 1081 29.49 -0.21 -7.32
CA LEU A 1081 30.59 0.32 -8.12
C LEU A 1081 30.35 0.12 -9.63
N LEU A 1082 29.85 -1.04 -10.04
CA LEU A 1082 29.46 -1.30 -11.43
C LEU A 1082 28.20 -0.52 -11.85
N GLU A 1083 27.22 -0.35 -10.96
CA GLU A 1083 26.04 0.50 -11.19
C GLU A 1083 26.42 1.99 -11.32
N THR A 1084 27.54 2.44 -10.73
CA THR A 1084 27.97 3.86 -10.74
C THR A 1084 29.01 4.19 -11.81
N HIS A 1085 29.95 3.28 -12.09
CA HIS A 1085 31.11 3.53 -12.96
C HIS A 1085 31.28 2.51 -14.10
N GLY A 1086 30.36 1.54 -14.23
CA GLY A 1086 30.47 0.43 -15.19
C GLY A 1086 31.79 -0.31 -15.05
N ALA A 1087 32.33 -0.79 -16.18
CA ALA A 1087 33.65 -1.43 -16.22
C ALA A 1087 34.82 -0.51 -15.78
N GLY A 1088 34.60 0.81 -15.66
CA GLY A 1088 35.57 1.76 -15.11
C GLY A 1088 35.86 1.58 -13.62
N ALA A 1089 35.01 0.85 -12.89
CA ALA A 1089 35.25 0.46 -11.50
C ALA A 1089 36.39 -0.56 -11.32
N TYR A 1090 36.76 -1.33 -12.36
CA TYR A 1090 37.86 -2.28 -12.30
C TYR A 1090 39.21 -1.54 -12.16
N PRO A 1091 40.14 -1.95 -11.28
CA PRO A 1091 40.25 -3.25 -10.58
C PRO A 1091 39.57 -3.36 -9.19
N PHE A 1092 38.57 -2.54 -8.89
CA PHE A 1092 37.80 -2.54 -7.62
C PHE A 1092 38.63 -2.28 -6.34
N THR A 1093 39.90 -1.92 -6.44
CA THR A 1093 40.77 -1.63 -5.29
C THR A 1093 40.38 -0.35 -4.59
N GLU A 1094 40.57 -0.28 -3.26
CA GLU A 1094 40.23 0.92 -2.47
C GLU A 1094 40.92 2.20 -3.00
N GLU A 1095 42.13 2.09 -3.53
CA GLU A 1095 42.90 3.22 -4.09
C GLU A 1095 42.32 3.73 -5.41
N HIS A 1096 41.95 2.83 -6.33
CA HIS A 1096 41.32 3.20 -7.60
C HIS A 1096 39.97 3.89 -7.38
N ILE A 1097 39.17 3.37 -6.45
CA ILE A 1097 37.87 3.94 -6.08
C ILE A 1097 38.02 5.33 -5.44
N LYS A 1098 39.00 5.51 -4.53
CA LYS A 1098 39.31 6.83 -3.94
C LYS A 1098 39.73 7.84 -5.01
N ASN A 1099 40.46 7.43 -6.05
CA ASN A 1099 40.81 8.28 -7.18
C ASN A 1099 39.58 8.68 -8.03
N LEU A 1100 38.66 7.75 -8.31
CA LEU A 1100 37.38 8.06 -8.99
C LEU A 1100 36.53 9.07 -8.18
N GLN A 1101 36.46 8.89 -6.85
CA GLN A 1101 35.73 9.80 -5.95
C GLN A 1101 36.37 11.20 -5.92
N GLN A 1102 37.70 11.30 -5.83
CA GLN A 1102 38.42 12.59 -5.88
C GLN A 1102 38.30 13.31 -7.24
N GLN A 1103 38.01 12.60 -8.33
CA GLN A 1103 37.70 13.22 -9.62
C GLN A 1103 36.28 13.81 -9.64
N LEU A 1104 35.32 13.17 -8.96
CA LEU A 1104 33.96 13.70 -8.79
C LEU A 1104 33.94 14.97 -7.91
N ASP A 1105 34.61 14.96 -6.75
CA ASP A 1105 34.62 16.11 -5.82
C ASP A 1105 35.24 17.37 -6.43
N LYS A 1106 36.25 17.24 -7.31
CA LYS A 1106 36.85 18.41 -8.01
C LYS A 1106 35.84 19.20 -8.85
N ASN A 1107 34.77 18.56 -9.31
CA ASN A 1107 33.73 19.20 -10.15
C ASN A 1107 32.77 20.10 -9.35
N THR A 1108 32.84 20.14 -8.01
CA THR A 1108 32.00 21.03 -7.19
C THR A 1108 32.67 22.36 -6.85
N THR A 1109 33.91 22.58 -7.30
CA THR A 1109 34.73 23.75 -6.95
C THR A 1109 34.18 25.02 -7.62
N GLY A 1110 33.32 25.74 -6.91
CA GLY A 1110 32.69 26.99 -7.38
C GLY A 1110 31.20 27.13 -7.06
N TRP A 1111 30.53 26.08 -6.59
CA TRP A 1111 29.10 26.15 -6.24
C TRP A 1111 28.85 26.92 -4.93
N PRO A 1112 27.75 27.70 -4.84
CA PRO A 1112 27.39 28.39 -3.61
C PRO A 1112 27.02 27.39 -2.50
N LYS A 1113 27.43 27.67 -1.26
CA LYS A 1113 27.15 26.79 -0.11
C LYS A 1113 25.70 26.88 0.40
N LYS A 1114 25.00 27.94 0.01
CA LYS A 1114 23.61 28.27 0.36
C LYS A 1114 22.96 28.98 -0.82
N ASP A 1115 21.67 28.77 -1.03
CA ASP A 1115 20.92 29.32 -2.16
C ASP A 1115 19.43 29.56 -1.83
N ARG A 1116 18.75 30.38 -2.64
CA ARG A 1116 17.30 30.66 -2.56
C ARG A 1116 16.69 30.63 -3.96
N ASN A 1117 15.93 29.58 -4.25
CA ASN A 1117 15.27 29.35 -5.53
C ASN A 1117 13.88 30.03 -5.55
N GLU A 1118 13.49 30.64 -6.67
CA GLU A 1118 12.15 31.27 -6.82
C GLU A 1118 10.99 30.27 -6.62
N ILE A 1119 11.18 29.02 -7.06
CA ILE A 1119 10.23 27.90 -6.91
C ILE A 1119 10.12 27.46 -5.43
N HIS A 1120 11.10 27.81 -4.59
CA HIS A 1120 11.11 27.50 -3.16
C HIS A 1120 11.69 28.67 -2.35
N ASN A 1121 10.98 29.79 -2.35
CA ASN A 1121 11.45 31.06 -1.77
C ASN A 1121 11.29 31.16 -0.23
N GLU A 1122 10.42 30.35 0.39
CA GLU A 1122 10.13 30.41 1.84
C GLU A 1122 11.33 30.00 2.72
N HIS A 1123 12.21 29.12 2.24
CA HIS A 1123 13.38 28.67 2.99
C HIS A 1123 14.64 28.56 2.14
N GLU A 1124 15.76 28.90 2.76
CA GLU A 1124 17.11 28.77 2.23
C GLU A 1124 17.52 27.29 2.09
N LEU A 1125 18.12 26.96 0.94
CA LEU A 1125 18.69 25.67 0.61
C LEU A 1125 20.17 25.65 1.01
N ALA A 1126 20.66 24.53 1.54
CA ALA A 1126 22.09 24.33 1.83
C ALA A 1126 22.68 23.26 0.90
N LEU A 1127 23.90 23.49 0.40
CA LEU A 1127 24.62 22.48 -0.37
C LEU A 1127 25.17 21.40 0.56
N ILE A 1128 24.64 20.18 0.47
CA ILE A 1128 25.01 19.04 1.31
C ILE A 1128 25.20 17.77 0.47
N HIS A 1129 25.98 16.80 0.95
CA HIS A 1129 26.12 15.50 0.30
C HIS A 1129 25.07 14.53 0.84
N GLN A 1130 24.08 14.17 0.03
CA GLN A 1130 23.07 13.15 0.32
C GLN A 1130 23.46 11.79 -0.26
N GLN A 1131 23.07 10.68 0.36
CA GLN A 1131 23.27 9.36 -0.24
C GLN A 1131 22.29 9.12 -1.40
N VAL A 1132 21.00 9.35 -1.15
CA VAL A 1132 19.93 9.35 -2.16
C VAL A 1132 18.92 10.44 -1.78
N TYR A 1133 18.36 11.15 -2.75
CA TYR A 1133 17.28 12.12 -2.54
C TYR A 1133 16.44 12.29 -3.80
N LEU A 1134 15.16 12.65 -3.66
CA LEU A 1134 14.33 12.99 -4.82
C LEU A 1134 14.51 14.47 -5.17
N CYS A 1135 14.84 14.79 -6.42
CA CYS A 1135 14.92 16.18 -6.89
C CYS A 1135 13.52 16.74 -7.09
N SER A 1136 13.12 17.69 -6.25
CA SER A 1136 11.80 18.31 -6.23
C SER A 1136 11.47 19.08 -7.51
N GLY A 1137 12.48 19.50 -8.28
CA GLY A 1137 12.35 20.16 -9.58
C GLY A 1137 12.04 19.16 -10.71
N CYS A 1138 12.99 18.30 -11.08
CA CYS A 1138 12.84 17.37 -12.20
C CYS A 1138 12.16 16.02 -11.86
N LYS A 1139 11.84 15.77 -10.59
CA LYS A 1139 11.27 14.53 -10.05
C LYS A 1139 12.13 13.27 -10.25
N GLU A 1140 13.44 13.43 -10.42
CA GLU A 1140 14.39 12.31 -10.55
C GLU A 1140 15.24 12.10 -9.29
N MET A 1141 15.65 10.85 -9.03
CA MET A 1141 16.55 10.50 -7.93
C MET A 1141 17.95 11.10 -8.17
N GLY A 1142 18.46 11.84 -7.19
CA GLY A 1142 19.83 12.33 -7.10
C GLY A 1142 20.65 11.54 -6.09
N TYR A 1143 21.96 11.51 -6.32
CA TYR A 1143 22.97 10.85 -5.50
C TYR A 1143 24.15 11.81 -5.35
N GLY A 1144 24.70 11.94 -4.15
CA GLY A 1144 25.79 12.89 -3.86
C GLY A 1144 25.29 14.30 -3.54
N TRP A 1145 25.99 15.31 -4.05
CA TRP A 1145 25.77 16.72 -3.72
C TRP A 1145 24.39 17.25 -4.15
N ALA A 1146 23.72 17.96 -3.24
CA ALA A 1146 22.32 18.40 -3.31
C ALA A 1146 22.13 19.79 -2.69
N PHE A 1147 21.27 20.64 -3.27
CA PHE A 1147 20.74 21.83 -2.60
C PHE A 1147 19.48 21.44 -1.83
N PHE A 1148 19.50 21.51 -0.51
CA PHE A 1148 18.50 20.83 0.34
C PHE A 1148 18.00 21.71 1.49
N CYS A 1149 16.68 21.72 1.72
CA CYS A 1149 16.07 22.38 2.88
C CYS A 1149 15.60 21.37 3.93
N LYS A 1150 16.30 21.32 5.07
CA LYS A 1150 15.96 20.45 6.22
C LYS A 1150 14.64 20.78 6.94
N ARG A 1151 13.88 21.81 6.53
CA ARG A 1151 12.60 22.19 7.15
C ARG A 1151 11.37 21.61 6.46
N CYS A 1152 11.47 21.31 5.18
CA CYS A 1152 10.37 20.91 4.30
C CYS A 1152 10.73 19.74 3.37
N ASP A 1153 11.91 19.13 3.59
CA ASP A 1153 12.47 18.02 2.81
C ASP A 1153 12.67 18.29 1.31
N TYR A 1154 12.64 19.58 0.92
CA TYR A 1154 12.78 20.02 -0.45
C TYR A 1154 14.25 19.96 -0.90
N GLY A 1155 14.58 18.99 -1.77
CA GLY A 1155 15.90 18.82 -2.37
C GLY A 1155 15.94 19.11 -3.87
N LEU A 1156 17.05 19.63 -4.37
CA LEU A 1156 17.32 19.87 -5.80
C LEU A 1156 18.69 19.31 -6.21
N HIS A 1157 18.80 18.81 -7.44
CA HIS A 1157 20.11 18.60 -8.07
C HIS A 1157 20.84 19.94 -8.22
N PRO A 1158 22.18 19.98 -8.16
CA PRO A 1158 22.97 21.17 -8.49
C PRO A 1158 22.71 21.71 -9.91
N LYS A 1159 22.35 20.83 -10.86
CA LYS A 1159 21.89 21.19 -12.22
C LYS A 1159 20.45 21.73 -12.30
N CYS A 1160 19.69 21.68 -11.20
CA CYS A 1160 18.29 22.11 -11.10
C CYS A 1160 18.10 23.27 -10.12
N ALA A 1161 19.17 23.78 -9.51
CA ALA A 1161 19.19 25.11 -8.92
C ALA A 1161 19.53 26.12 -10.04
N PRO A 1162 18.79 27.24 -10.18
CA PRO A 1162 19.08 28.25 -11.18
C PRO A 1162 20.41 28.95 -10.86
N LYS A 1163 21.23 29.22 -11.88
CA LYS A 1163 22.43 30.05 -11.72
C LYS A 1163 22.05 31.52 -11.66
N GLN A 1164 22.61 32.27 -10.72
CA GLN A 1164 22.43 33.72 -10.62
C GLN A 1164 23.09 34.53 -11.77
N GLU A 1165 23.77 33.88 -12.72
CA GLU A 1165 24.54 34.52 -13.79
C GLU A 1165 23.78 34.66 -15.12
N GLU A 1166 22.57 34.11 -15.26
CA GLU A 1166 21.74 34.21 -16.48
C GLU A 1166 20.57 35.22 -16.33
N MET A 1167 20.66 36.13 -15.34
CA MET A 1167 19.72 37.25 -15.13
C MET A 1167 20.45 38.60 -14.94
N ASN A 1168 21.18 39.04 -15.96
CA ASN A 1168 21.54 40.44 -16.24
C ASN A 1168 21.86 40.61 -17.73
#